data_AF-A0A932NK09-F1
#
_entry.id   AF-A0A932NK09-F1
#
_cell.length_a   1.000
_cell.length_b   1.000
_cell.length_c   1.000
_cell.angle_alpha   90.00
_cell.angle_beta   90.00
_cell.angle_gamma   90.00
#
_symmetry.space_group_name_H-M   'P 1'
#
loop_
_entity.id
_entity.type
_entity.pdbx_description
1 polymer ?
#
loop_
_entity_poly.entity_id
_entity_poly.type
_entity_poly.pdbx_seq_one_letter_code
_entity_poly.pdbx_strand_id
1 'polypeptide(L)'
;MKGPLALLLALSIGAPARAGNTAPVRTNTRVGSVGGNAVASPLVSPAPVVLAQPGLLMPGPSLVTAVPSALPTPVLAQGLRQSLPQAMPFIQELAQGADPGRAQAAAATLSATADPALLAALAEPDPAAALSRLAGRLKGDAGSRDVVEALEKAASYGSPLLRRVAGHLGEQRQALSRSLADGSVEQFLGEKMDQSRSRTGGVAGKPLAVASLQGGRWVPVSPASGGLKAAPAPAAPRKAGVFHENDIAKVVVMHEPGQETSFSNAHPASALFTGPVDWQRAAGQHAAYRKALEAAGLQVRLVKDILLEGTIDAEGEPVKGPALDALREFAGRSLRYDTSKLAAEHRRAKRAVEKLPEGPYKKDALAKLAALEAEITPGAQEAYRQEALAKLSPQTLVETILNRPTIELHLQTKTRNETYYAGLFQRVRLEPISNLYFSRDQQITTQKGIVISNLSFVQRRPEAKVMRFVFEKLGLPIVTELTKGTMDGGDYVPAGDLVFLGQGLRTSAGAVKQLLEEDAFGATEVAVVKDAVDQSMDRMHLDTVFNLVGEKKAVALQDLFTDPARRRTVDLYRRAPTRGLKNAVGHYVKVAENKEFGEFLKDRGFEVAAVTHEEQLQYATNFLNVGDGHIITPFGGGRYLKMLRDMGLTVRYVPMNSLTDGYGAAHCMTQVVLREPRTPDGTN
;
A
#
# COMPACT_ATOMS: atom_id res chain seq x y z
N MET A 1 -3.61 39.52 65.26
CA MET A 1 -4.64 40.55 65.07
C MET A 1 -5.68 40.02 64.09
N LYS A 2 -6.92 39.89 64.61
CA LYS A 2 -8.25 39.86 63.96
C LYS A 2 -8.39 39.24 62.55
N GLY A 3 -9.13 38.12 62.48
CA GLY A 3 -9.81 37.63 61.26
C GLY A 3 -11.12 38.39 60.98
N PRO A 4 -12.18 37.69 60.56
CA PRO A 4 -12.56 37.46 59.16
C PRO A 4 -13.97 37.99 58.83
N LEU A 5 -14.43 37.91 57.57
CA LEU A 5 -15.86 37.97 57.28
C LEU A 5 -16.25 36.94 56.21
N ALA A 6 -17.13 36.04 56.63
CA ALA A 6 -18.01 35.21 55.82
C ALA A 6 -19.45 35.64 56.13
N LEU A 7 -20.38 35.59 55.16
CA LEU A 7 -21.83 35.51 55.42
C LEU A 7 -22.56 34.97 54.16
N LEU A 8 -22.98 33.70 54.20
CA LEU A 8 -24.36 33.14 54.25
C LEU A 8 -25.18 33.25 52.93
N LEU A 9 -25.63 32.16 52.29
CA LEU A 9 -26.60 31.06 52.61
C LEU A 9 -28.04 31.39 52.18
N ALA A 10 -28.61 30.60 51.26
CA ALA A 10 -30.01 30.15 51.30
C ALA A 10 -30.32 29.07 50.23
N LEU A 11 -30.87 27.95 50.69
CA LEU A 11 -31.53 26.87 49.95
C LEU A 11 -33.06 27.15 49.87
N SER A 12 -33.69 26.81 48.75
CA SER A 12 -35.11 26.38 48.65
C SER A 12 -35.28 25.60 47.32
N ILE A 13 -35.49 24.29 47.30
CA ILE A 13 -36.75 23.51 47.45
C ILE A 13 -37.91 24.03 46.59
N GLY A 14 -38.34 23.23 45.60
CA GLY A 14 -39.66 23.35 44.97
C GLY A 14 -39.79 22.75 43.56
N ALA A 15 -40.30 21.53 43.44
CA ALA A 15 -41.05 21.01 42.29
C ALA A 15 -42.51 20.76 42.76
N PRO A 16 -43.52 20.34 41.95
CA PRO A 16 -43.69 20.28 40.47
C PRO A 16 -45.06 20.85 39.97
N ALA A 17 -45.31 20.91 38.63
CA ALA A 17 -46.54 20.40 37.94
C ALA A 17 -46.78 20.95 36.49
N ARG A 18 -46.90 19.98 35.55
CA ARG A 18 -47.86 19.78 34.42
C ARG A 18 -48.33 20.92 33.48
N ALA A 19 -48.16 20.68 32.17
CA ALA A 19 -49.18 20.42 31.11
C ALA A 19 -48.45 20.40 29.73
N GLY A 20 -48.74 19.60 28.70
CA GLY A 20 -49.83 18.65 28.42
C GLY A 20 -49.50 17.76 27.20
N ASN A 21 -50.30 16.69 27.08
CA ASN A 21 -50.29 15.60 26.09
C ASN A 21 -50.43 16.04 24.62
N THR A 22 -49.87 15.24 23.70
CA THR A 22 -50.65 14.59 22.63
C THR A 22 -50.01 13.25 22.22
N ALA A 23 -50.84 12.21 22.13
CA ALA A 23 -50.50 10.84 21.71
C ALA A 23 -50.99 10.60 20.27
N PRO A 24 -50.52 9.56 19.56
CA PRO A 24 -51.31 8.94 18.50
C PRO A 24 -51.99 7.66 19.00
N VAL A 25 -53.26 7.60 18.64
CA VAL A 25 -54.29 6.62 18.97
C VAL A 25 -54.07 5.30 18.21
N ARG A 26 -54.31 4.18 18.90
CA ARG A 26 -54.62 2.87 18.31
C ARG A 26 -56.04 2.91 17.73
N THR A 27 -56.23 2.45 16.50
CA THR A 27 -57.51 1.88 16.05
C THR A 27 -57.31 0.42 15.71
N ASN A 28 -58.29 -0.38 16.13
CA ASN A 28 -58.36 -1.82 16.06
C ASN A 28 -59.64 -2.14 15.29
N THR A 29 -59.57 -2.92 14.22
CA THR A 29 -60.75 -3.55 13.63
C THR A 29 -60.39 -4.94 13.11
N ARG A 30 -61.04 -5.94 13.72
CA ARG A 30 -61.13 -7.33 13.28
C ARG A 30 -62.04 -7.45 12.05
N VAL A 31 -61.93 -8.63 11.40
CA VAL A 31 -62.86 -9.44 10.58
C VAL A 31 -62.12 -9.76 9.27
N GLY A 32 -62.02 -10.97 8.73
CA GLY A 32 -62.67 -12.26 8.88
C GLY A 32 -62.16 -13.13 7.72
N SER A 33 -62.18 -14.45 7.90
CA SER A 33 -61.68 -15.50 7.00
C SER A 33 -62.30 -15.56 5.59
N VAL A 34 -61.62 -16.24 4.65
CA VAL A 34 -62.08 -17.30 3.69
C VAL A 34 -61.07 -17.33 2.53
N GLY A 35 -60.22 -18.39 2.40
CA GLY A 35 -60.36 -19.49 1.43
C GLY A 35 -59.50 -19.23 0.17
N GLY A 36 -58.77 -20.13 -0.48
CA GLY A 36 -58.45 -21.56 -0.34
C GLY A 36 -57.59 -21.96 -1.56
N ASN A 37 -56.77 -23.01 -1.43
CA ASN A 37 -56.24 -23.94 -2.47
C ASN A 37 -55.43 -23.36 -3.65
N ALA A 38 -54.44 -24.04 -4.27
CA ALA A 38 -53.80 -25.34 -4.12
C ALA A 38 -52.57 -25.39 -5.07
N VAL A 39 -51.52 -26.11 -4.62
CA VAL A 39 -50.72 -27.12 -5.35
C VAL A 39 -50.09 -26.79 -6.72
N ALA A 40 -48.74 -26.87 -6.80
CA ALA A 40 -48.00 -27.90 -7.55
C ALA A 40 -46.47 -27.61 -7.65
N SER A 41 -45.65 -28.56 -7.19
CA SER A 41 -44.28 -28.85 -7.67
C SER A 41 -44.38 -29.82 -8.88
N PRO A 42 -43.33 -30.24 -9.65
CA PRO A 42 -41.90 -30.28 -9.29
C PRO A 42 -40.84 -30.13 -10.44
N LEU A 43 -39.56 -30.14 -10.03
CA LEU A 43 -38.32 -30.75 -10.62
C LEU A 43 -38.09 -30.80 -12.16
N VAL A 44 -36.87 -30.45 -12.60
CA VAL A 44 -35.95 -31.28 -13.47
C VAL A 44 -34.59 -30.56 -13.66
N SER A 45 -33.49 -31.34 -13.70
CA SER A 45 -32.07 -30.98 -13.90
C SER A 45 -31.63 -30.97 -15.39
N PRO A 46 -30.39 -30.57 -15.75
CA PRO A 46 -30.02 -30.02 -17.09
C PRO A 46 -29.18 -30.94 -18.01
N ALA A 47 -29.05 -30.56 -19.30
CA ALA A 47 -27.90 -30.68 -20.25
C ALA A 47 -28.37 -30.75 -21.74
N PRO A 48 -27.51 -30.81 -22.79
CA PRO A 48 -26.38 -29.94 -23.22
C PRO A 48 -26.46 -29.58 -24.74
N VAL A 49 -25.64 -28.66 -25.29
CA VAL A 49 -25.37 -28.61 -26.76
C VAL A 49 -23.92 -28.19 -27.07
N VAL A 50 -23.33 -28.89 -28.05
CA VAL A 50 -21.94 -28.88 -28.55
C VAL A 50 -21.92 -28.45 -30.04
N LEU A 51 -20.92 -27.63 -30.41
CA LEU A 51 -20.19 -27.38 -31.68
C LEU A 51 -20.85 -27.47 -33.09
N ALA A 52 -20.52 -26.47 -33.94
CA ALA A 52 -20.25 -26.63 -35.39
C ALA A 52 -19.38 -25.48 -35.98
N GLN A 53 -18.33 -25.81 -36.75
CA GLN A 53 -17.66 -25.00 -37.81
C GLN A 53 -18.06 -25.56 -39.22
N PRO A 54 -17.43 -25.28 -40.41
CA PRO A 54 -16.53 -24.21 -40.97
C PRO A 54 -16.89 -23.72 -42.43
N GLY A 55 -16.13 -22.75 -43.04
CA GLY A 55 -15.78 -22.79 -44.50
C GLY A 55 -15.89 -21.56 -45.46
N LEU A 56 -14.72 -21.02 -45.90
CA LEU A 56 -14.21 -20.53 -47.23
C LEU A 56 -14.66 -19.26 -48.04
N LEU A 57 -13.61 -18.49 -48.47
CA LEU A 57 -13.29 -17.79 -49.77
C LEU A 57 -13.60 -16.27 -50.08
N MET A 58 -12.57 -15.40 -49.89
CA MET A 58 -11.91 -14.32 -50.74
C MET A 58 -12.66 -13.44 -51.79
N PRO A 59 -12.13 -12.26 -52.29
CA PRO A 59 -11.24 -11.21 -51.72
C PRO A 59 -11.66 -9.70 -51.99
N GLY A 60 -11.39 -8.80 -51.02
CA GLY A 60 -11.10 -7.33 -51.14
C GLY A 60 -12.19 -6.32 -51.59
N PRO A 61 -12.04 -4.97 -51.39
CA PRO A 61 -11.17 -4.20 -50.48
C PRO A 61 -11.98 -3.29 -49.51
N SER A 62 -11.48 -3.10 -48.28
CA SER A 62 -11.62 -1.89 -47.40
C SER A 62 -11.41 -2.30 -45.94
N LEU A 63 -10.14 -2.44 -45.54
CA LEU A 63 -9.74 -2.51 -44.14
C LEU A 63 -9.70 -1.08 -43.59
N VAL A 64 -10.69 -0.70 -42.78
CA VAL A 64 -10.61 0.05 -41.49
C VAL A 64 -12.04 0.44 -41.11
N THR A 65 -12.80 -0.47 -40.51
CA THR A 65 -13.96 -0.13 -39.66
C THR A 65 -14.17 -1.27 -38.66
N ALA A 66 -13.54 -1.18 -37.49
CA ALA A 66 -13.87 -2.04 -36.37
C ALA A 66 -13.51 -1.36 -35.04
N VAL A 67 -14.39 -0.49 -34.56
CA VAL A 67 -14.61 -0.41 -33.10
C VAL A 67 -15.20 -1.76 -32.70
N PRO A 68 -14.73 -2.45 -31.64
CA PRO A 68 -15.24 -3.77 -31.30
C PRO A 68 -16.76 -3.71 -31.10
N SER A 69 -17.50 -4.42 -31.97
CA SER A 69 -18.96 -4.55 -31.90
C SER A 69 -19.42 -5.42 -30.72
N ALA A 70 -18.49 -5.98 -29.92
CA ALA A 70 -18.77 -7.05 -28.96
C ALA A 70 -18.95 -6.63 -27.50
N LEU A 71 -18.61 -5.40 -27.09
CA LEU A 71 -18.76 -4.98 -25.69
C LEU A 71 -20.23 -4.62 -25.34
N PRO A 72 -20.80 -5.16 -24.24
CA PRO A 72 -22.09 -4.72 -23.74
C PRO A 72 -22.08 -3.21 -23.43
N THR A 73 -23.16 -2.51 -23.80
CA THR A 73 -23.32 -1.05 -23.62
C THR A 73 -22.94 -0.56 -22.21
N PRO A 74 -23.29 -1.25 -21.10
CA PRO A 74 -22.91 -0.82 -19.75
C PRO A 74 -21.40 -0.84 -19.48
N VAL A 75 -20.69 -1.83 -20.03
CA VAL A 75 -19.23 -1.98 -19.87
C VAL A 75 -18.50 -0.91 -20.68
N LEU A 76 -18.96 -0.68 -21.90
CA LEU A 76 -18.45 0.37 -22.77
C LEU A 76 -18.67 1.77 -22.14
N ALA A 77 -19.86 2.01 -21.59
CA ALA A 77 -20.18 3.26 -20.91
C ALA A 77 -19.32 3.48 -19.67
N GLN A 78 -19.05 2.44 -18.87
CA GLN A 78 -18.21 2.55 -17.69
C GLN A 78 -16.75 2.90 -18.03
N GLY A 79 -16.16 2.26 -19.04
CA GLY A 79 -14.80 2.56 -19.50
C GLY A 79 -14.66 3.98 -20.07
N LEU A 80 -15.64 4.39 -20.89
CA LEU A 80 -15.69 5.74 -21.44
C LEU A 80 -15.94 6.81 -20.37
N ARG A 81 -16.78 6.54 -19.36
CA ARG A 81 -17.03 7.46 -18.22
C ARG A 81 -15.77 7.77 -17.43
N GLN A 82 -14.91 6.77 -17.24
CA GLN A 82 -13.67 6.94 -16.48
C GLN A 82 -12.58 7.65 -17.30
N SER A 83 -12.55 7.43 -18.60
CA SER A 83 -11.48 7.92 -19.48
C SER A 83 -11.77 9.28 -20.11
N LEU A 84 -13.01 9.59 -20.50
CA LEU A 84 -13.36 10.83 -21.20
C LEU A 84 -12.95 12.10 -20.44
N PRO A 85 -13.23 12.26 -19.14
CA PRO A 85 -12.82 13.47 -18.41
C PRO A 85 -11.30 13.70 -18.44
N GLN A 86 -10.51 12.62 -18.49
CA GLN A 86 -9.05 12.68 -18.53
C GLN A 86 -8.53 12.89 -19.95
N ALA A 87 -9.23 12.34 -20.95
CA ALA A 87 -8.87 12.45 -22.36
C ALA A 87 -9.23 13.82 -22.97
N MET A 88 -10.31 14.45 -22.53
CA MET A 88 -10.84 15.68 -23.13
C MET A 88 -9.85 16.85 -23.18
N PRO A 89 -9.07 17.15 -22.12
CA PRO A 89 -8.07 18.22 -22.17
C PRO A 89 -7.03 18.00 -23.27
N PHE A 90 -6.58 16.75 -23.46
CA PHE A 90 -5.58 16.41 -24.47
C PHE A 90 -6.17 16.38 -25.89
N ILE A 91 -7.42 15.91 -26.05
CA ILE A 91 -8.14 16.01 -27.33
C ILE A 91 -8.27 17.48 -27.73
N GLN A 92 -8.64 18.34 -26.80
CA GLN A 92 -8.77 19.77 -27.02
C GLN A 92 -7.42 20.43 -27.35
N GLU A 93 -6.37 20.13 -26.58
CA GLU A 93 -5.02 20.64 -26.80
C GLU A 93 -4.46 20.25 -28.18
N LEU A 94 -4.62 18.98 -28.58
CA LEU A 94 -4.19 18.47 -29.88
C LEU A 94 -5.04 19.02 -31.04
N ALA A 95 -6.35 19.18 -30.84
CA ALA A 95 -7.25 19.76 -31.85
C ALA A 95 -6.94 21.25 -32.08
N GLN A 96 -6.59 21.99 -31.03
CA GLN A 96 -6.30 23.44 -31.10
C GLN A 96 -4.90 23.77 -31.62
N GLY A 97 -4.01 22.78 -31.75
CA GLY A 97 -2.69 22.92 -32.37
C GLY A 97 -1.62 23.39 -31.38
N ALA A 98 -1.24 22.50 -30.46
CA ALA A 98 -0.11 22.70 -29.56
C ALA A 98 1.26 22.69 -30.29
N ASP A 99 2.27 23.32 -29.66
CA ASP A 99 3.68 23.21 -30.08
C ASP A 99 4.13 21.73 -30.14
N PRO A 100 4.99 21.33 -31.10
CA PRO A 100 5.40 19.94 -31.32
C PRO A 100 5.79 19.16 -30.06
N GLY A 101 6.50 19.78 -29.11
CA GLY A 101 6.92 19.10 -27.87
C GLY A 101 5.76 18.80 -26.92
N ARG A 102 4.78 19.70 -26.84
CA ARG A 102 3.55 19.50 -26.05
C ARG A 102 2.59 18.57 -26.76
N ALA A 103 2.48 18.66 -28.08
CA ALA A 103 1.64 17.78 -28.87
C ALA A 103 2.09 16.31 -28.76
N GLN A 104 3.40 16.04 -28.75
CA GLN A 104 3.92 14.69 -28.55
C GLN A 104 3.62 14.15 -27.13
N ALA A 105 3.79 14.97 -26.09
CA ALA A 105 3.48 14.59 -24.71
C ALA A 105 1.96 14.39 -24.47
N ALA A 106 1.13 15.26 -25.03
CA ALA A 106 -0.33 15.15 -24.97
C ALA A 106 -0.83 13.91 -25.73
N ALA A 107 -0.26 13.59 -26.90
CA ALA A 107 -0.60 12.38 -27.64
C ALA A 107 -0.17 11.10 -26.92
N ALA A 108 1.02 11.06 -26.31
CA ALA A 108 1.47 9.94 -25.50
C ALA A 108 0.58 9.72 -24.26
N THR A 109 0.16 10.81 -23.61
CA THR A 109 -0.72 10.75 -22.44
C THR A 109 -2.14 10.33 -22.81
N LEU A 110 -2.70 10.88 -23.88
CA LEU A 110 -4.01 10.50 -24.40
C LEU A 110 -4.04 9.02 -24.76
N SER A 111 -2.99 8.54 -25.42
CA SER A 111 -2.83 7.14 -25.79
C SER A 111 -2.72 6.17 -24.62
N ALA A 112 -2.10 6.60 -23.52
CA ALA A 112 -1.90 5.77 -22.34
C ALA A 112 -3.14 5.72 -21.42
N THR A 113 -4.01 6.73 -21.50
CA THR A 113 -5.10 6.92 -20.53
C THR A 113 -6.50 6.82 -21.12
N ALA A 114 -6.66 6.98 -22.43
CA ALA A 114 -7.96 6.90 -23.08
C ALA A 114 -8.45 5.46 -23.26
N ASP A 115 -9.78 5.29 -23.21
CA ASP A 115 -10.42 4.01 -23.53
C ASP A 115 -10.12 3.61 -24.99
N PRO A 116 -9.87 2.32 -25.27
CA PRO A 116 -9.59 1.84 -26.62
C PRO A 116 -10.67 2.18 -27.66
N ALA A 117 -11.95 2.22 -27.26
CA ALA A 117 -13.04 2.60 -28.17
C ALA A 117 -12.99 4.09 -28.54
N LEU A 118 -12.55 4.95 -27.60
CA LEU A 118 -12.34 6.38 -27.86
C LEU A 118 -11.14 6.58 -28.79
N LEU A 119 -10.03 5.88 -28.56
CA LEU A 119 -8.84 5.94 -29.43
C LEU A 119 -9.14 5.43 -30.83
N ALA A 120 -9.90 4.33 -30.95
CA ALA A 120 -10.31 3.78 -32.24
C ALA A 120 -11.18 4.78 -33.02
N ALA A 121 -12.15 5.43 -32.36
CA ALA A 121 -12.99 6.46 -32.99
C ALA A 121 -12.17 7.69 -33.42
N LEU A 122 -11.19 8.12 -32.62
CA LEU A 122 -10.30 9.24 -32.96
C LEU A 122 -9.34 8.93 -34.11
N ALA A 123 -9.04 7.65 -34.35
CA ALA A 123 -8.15 7.18 -35.41
C ALA A 123 -8.86 6.91 -36.75
N GLU A 124 -10.19 7.01 -36.80
CA GLU A 124 -10.96 6.82 -38.03
C GLU A 124 -10.71 7.94 -39.06
N PRO A 125 -10.93 7.69 -40.37
CA PRO A 125 -10.82 8.72 -41.40
C PRO A 125 -11.72 9.93 -41.18
N ASP A 126 -12.87 9.70 -40.52
CA ASP A 126 -13.84 10.72 -40.11
C ASP A 126 -14.10 10.62 -38.58
N PRO A 127 -13.21 11.21 -37.74
CA PRO A 127 -13.30 11.06 -36.29
C PRO A 127 -14.58 11.63 -35.67
N ALA A 128 -15.11 12.74 -36.20
CA ALA A 128 -16.33 13.32 -35.67
C ALA A 128 -17.52 12.38 -35.90
N ALA A 129 -17.65 11.81 -37.11
CA ALA A 129 -18.69 10.83 -37.40
C ALA A 129 -18.53 9.55 -36.55
N ALA A 130 -17.31 9.10 -36.30
CA ALA A 130 -17.02 7.94 -35.46
C ALA A 130 -17.43 8.16 -33.99
N LEU A 131 -17.11 9.33 -33.42
CA LEU A 131 -17.53 9.70 -32.08
C LEU A 131 -19.06 9.84 -31.97
N SER A 132 -19.72 10.42 -32.97
CA SER A 132 -21.18 10.48 -33.02
C SER A 132 -21.85 9.11 -33.11
N ARG A 133 -21.26 8.15 -33.84
CA ARG A 133 -21.73 6.75 -33.86
C ARG A 133 -21.53 6.07 -32.51
N LEU A 134 -20.40 6.29 -31.85
CA LEU A 134 -20.13 5.76 -30.51
C LEU A 134 -21.11 6.32 -29.48
N ALA A 135 -21.41 7.62 -29.54
CA ALA A 135 -22.45 8.26 -28.72
C ALA A 135 -23.83 7.67 -29.02
N GLY A 136 -24.17 7.48 -30.30
CA GLY A 136 -25.44 6.86 -30.73
C GLY A 136 -25.65 5.45 -30.20
N ARG A 137 -24.57 4.65 -30.07
CA ARG A 137 -24.64 3.29 -29.50
C ARG A 137 -24.97 3.28 -28.01
N LEU A 138 -24.66 4.36 -27.29
CA LEU A 138 -24.97 4.52 -25.87
C LEU A 138 -26.32 5.22 -25.64
N LYS A 139 -26.95 5.79 -26.70
CA LYS A 139 -28.29 6.37 -26.64
C LYS A 139 -29.33 5.26 -26.47
N GLY A 140 -29.76 5.05 -25.24
CA GLY A 140 -30.73 4.03 -24.86
C GLY A 140 -30.51 3.50 -23.45
N ASP A 141 -29.29 3.63 -22.92
CA ASP A 141 -28.98 3.34 -21.53
C ASP A 141 -29.19 4.60 -20.66
N ALA A 142 -30.14 4.54 -19.72
CA ALA A 142 -30.46 5.65 -18.82
C ALA A 142 -29.24 6.08 -17.99
N GLY A 143 -28.32 5.15 -17.75
CA GLY A 143 -27.08 5.39 -17.02
C GLY A 143 -25.99 6.10 -17.81
N SER A 144 -26.09 6.31 -19.13
CA SER A 144 -24.96 6.72 -20.01
C SER A 144 -25.02 8.16 -20.54
N ARG A 145 -25.94 9.00 -20.03
CA ARG A 145 -26.18 10.36 -20.58
C ARG A 145 -24.96 11.27 -20.54
N ASP A 146 -24.21 11.24 -19.45
CA ASP A 146 -22.98 12.00 -19.24
C ASP A 146 -21.88 11.65 -20.26
N VAL A 147 -21.77 10.36 -20.57
CA VAL A 147 -20.81 9.83 -21.56
C VAL A 147 -21.21 10.25 -22.97
N VAL A 148 -22.50 10.16 -23.30
CA VAL A 148 -23.05 10.59 -24.60
C VAL A 148 -22.78 12.09 -24.83
N GLU A 149 -23.05 12.93 -23.84
CA GLU A 149 -22.82 14.39 -23.94
C GLU A 149 -21.34 14.71 -24.15
N ALA A 150 -20.44 14.03 -23.44
CA ALA A 150 -18.99 14.21 -23.59
C ALA A 150 -18.48 13.77 -24.98
N LEU A 151 -19.01 12.66 -25.53
CA LEU A 151 -18.68 12.21 -26.88
C LEU A 151 -19.21 13.14 -27.97
N GLU A 152 -20.42 13.67 -27.80
CA GLU A 152 -21.00 14.66 -28.73
C GLU A 152 -20.24 15.99 -28.69
N LYS A 153 -19.83 16.42 -27.48
CA LYS A 153 -18.93 17.58 -27.31
C LYS A 153 -17.59 17.35 -28.01
N ALA A 154 -16.99 16.16 -27.89
CA ALA A 154 -15.78 15.83 -28.62
C ALA A 154 -15.99 15.80 -30.15
N ALA A 155 -17.12 15.26 -30.62
CA ALA A 155 -17.48 15.25 -32.04
C ALA A 155 -17.67 16.67 -32.60
N SER A 156 -18.13 17.63 -31.78
CA SER A 156 -18.38 19.02 -32.17
C SER A 156 -17.12 19.80 -32.60
N TYR A 157 -15.91 19.34 -32.26
CA TYR A 157 -14.67 19.94 -32.77
C TYR A 157 -14.51 19.76 -34.29
N GLY A 158 -15.23 18.80 -34.89
CA GLY A 158 -15.23 18.54 -36.31
C GLY A 158 -13.98 17.79 -36.80
N SER A 159 -14.17 16.98 -37.85
CA SER A 159 -13.12 16.11 -38.39
C SER A 159 -11.87 16.82 -38.91
N PRO A 160 -11.88 18.07 -39.40
CA PRO A 160 -10.64 18.78 -39.74
C PRO A 160 -9.70 19.00 -38.55
N LEU A 161 -10.24 19.33 -37.36
CA LEU A 161 -9.43 19.53 -36.15
C LEU A 161 -9.08 18.20 -35.49
N LEU A 162 -10.04 17.26 -35.42
CA LEU A 162 -9.80 15.94 -34.86
C LEU A 162 -8.80 15.11 -35.68
N ARG A 163 -8.65 15.37 -36.99
CA ARG A 163 -7.59 14.76 -37.80
C ARG A 163 -6.18 15.18 -37.36
N ARG A 164 -6.01 16.33 -36.70
CA ARG A 164 -4.72 16.70 -36.09
C ARG A 164 -4.40 15.79 -34.90
N VAL A 165 -5.40 15.45 -34.09
CA VAL A 165 -5.29 14.45 -33.02
C VAL A 165 -4.88 13.10 -33.62
N ALA A 166 -5.58 12.64 -34.67
CA ALA A 166 -5.27 11.40 -35.38
C ALA A 166 -3.85 11.37 -35.98
N GLY A 167 -3.36 12.53 -36.46
CA GLY A 167 -2.00 12.67 -37.00
C GLY A 167 -0.91 12.43 -35.95
N HIS A 168 -1.11 12.90 -34.72
CA HIS A 168 -0.19 12.65 -33.60
C HIS A 168 -0.31 11.24 -33.01
N LEU A 169 -1.49 10.63 -33.15
CA LEU A 169 -1.71 9.21 -32.84
C LEU A 169 -1.14 8.27 -33.93
N GLY A 170 -0.57 8.80 -35.01
CA GLY A 170 -0.18 8.04 -36.21
C GLY A 170 0.86 6.92 -36.01
N GLU A 171 1.87 7.11 -35.15
CA GLU A 171 2.81 6.02 -34.81
C GLU A 171 2.12 4.90 -34.04
N GLN A 172 1.16 5.25 -33.18
CA GLN A 172 0.35 4.29 -32.45
C GLN A 172 -0.72 3.61 -33.31
N ARG A 173 -1.22 4.33 -34.33
CA ARG A 173 -2.13 3.81 -35.35
C ARG A 173 -1.49 2.66 -36.13
N GLN A 174 -0.18 2.68 -36.39
CA GLN A 174 0.49 1.55 -37.04
C GLN A 174 0.62 0.33 -36.12
N ALA A 175 0.81 0.53 -34.82
CA ALA A 175 0.81 -0.56 -33.85
C ALA A 175 -0.60 -1.16 -33.66
N LEU A 176 -1.63 -0.32 -33.61
CA LEU A 176 -3.03 -0.72 -33.44
C LEU A 176 -3.65 -1.32 -34.71
N SER A 177 -3.34 -0.77 -35.91
CA SER A 177 -3.80 -1.35 -37.19
C SER A 177 -3.14 -2.67 -37.52
N ARG A 178 -1.89 -2.92 -37.10
CA ARG A 178 -1.26 -4.24 -37.26
C ARG A 178 -1.99 -5.31 -36.46
N SER A 179 -2.41 -4.99 -35.23
CA SER A 179 -3.20 -5.88 -34.35
C SER A 179 -4.69 -5.99 -34.69
N LEU A 180 -5.21 -5.17 -35.61
CA LEU A 180 -6.61 -5.21 -36.06
C LEU A 180 -6.76 -5.92 -37.43
N ALA A 181 -5.70 -5.97 -38.23
CA ALA A 181 -5.70 -6.55 -39.58
C ALA A 181 -5.48 -8.07 -39.59
N ASP A 182 -4.93 -8.63 -38.53
CA ASP A 182 -4.65 -10.06 -38.31
C ASP A 182 -5.76 -10.80 -37.56
N GLY A 183 -6.87 -10.12 -37.23
CA GLY A 183 -8.05 -10.73 -36.60
C GLY A 183 -7.85 -11.16 -35.15
N SER A 184 -6.74 -10.78 -34.51
CA SER A 184 -6.36 -11.23 -33.17
C SER A 184 -6.91 -10.34 -32.05
N VAL A 185 -8.09 -9.75 -32.21
CA VAL A 185 -8.71 -8.87 -31.17
C VAL A 185 -8.99 -9.66 -29.89
N GLU A 186 -9.34 -10.95 -30.02
CA GLU A 186 -9.47 -11.86 -28.88
C GLU A 186 -8.11 -12.26 -28.27
N GLN A 187 -7.03 -12.18 -29.04
CA GLN A 187 -5.68 -12.49 -28.58
C GLN A 187 -5.00 -11.28 -27.90
N PHE A 188 -5.31 -10.03 -28.29
CA PHE A 188 -4.83 -8.85 -27.56
C PHE A 188 -5.59 -8.63 -26.24
N LEU A 189 -6.90 -8.88 -26.24
CA LEU A 189 -7.71 -8.90 -25.01
C LEU A 189 -7.38 -10.13 -24.14
N GLY A 190 -7.06 -11.25 -24.76
CA GLY A 190 -6.57 -12.47 -24.12
C GLY A 190 -5.17 -12.33 -23.53
N GLU A 191 -4.20 -11.75 -24.24
CA GLU A 191 -2.81 -11.60 -23.78
C GLU A 191 -2.66 -10.59 -22.65
N LYS A 192 -3.52 -9.55 -22.57
CA LYS A 192 -3.56 -8.70 -21.36
C LYS A 192 -4.18 -9.40 -20.14
N MET A 193 -5.01 -10.42 -20.35
CA MET A 193 -5.50 -11.28 -19.28
C MET A 193 -4.54 -12.44 -18.97
N ASP A 194 -3.78 -12.95 -19.93
CA ASP A 194 -2.94 -14.16 -19.81
C ASP A 194 -1.46 -13.86 -19.50
N GLN A 195 -0.99 -12.62 -19.71
CA GLN A 195 0.26 -12.12 -19.10
C GLN A 195 0.16 -11.96 -17.57
N SER A 196 -1.04 -12.15 -16.99
CA SER A 196 -1.24 -12.29 -15.54
C SER A 196 -1.13 -13.74 -15.04
N ARG A 197 -0.94 -14.74 -15.92
CA ARG A 197 -0.95 -16.17 -15.53
C ARG A 197 0.14 -17.08 -16.12
N SER A 198 0.96 -16.65 -17.09
CA SER A 198 2.04 -17.50 -17.63
C SER A 198 3.42 -16.84 -17.67
N ARG A 199 4.08 -16.77 -16.50
CA ARG A 199 5.56 -16.81 -16.41
C ARG A 199 6.02 -17.74 -15.28
N THR A 200 5.55 -18.98 -15.34
CA THR A 200 6.29 -20.20 -14.92
C THR A 200 6.03 -21.25 -16.00
N GLY A 201 7.09 -21.71 -16.69
CA GLY A 201 6.99 -22.73 -17.75
C GLY A 201 8.01 -22.52 -18.87
N GLY A 202 9.00 -23.42 -18.93
CA GLY A 202 10.24 -23.26 -19.69
C GLY A 202 10.12 -23.27 -21.21
N VAL A 203 10.98 -22.47 -21.84
CA VAL A 203 11.39 -22.68 -23.23
C VAL A 203 12.61 -23.59 -23.20
N ALA A 204 12.46 -24.81 -23.71
CA ALA A 204 13.56 -25.70 -24.04
C ALA A 204 14.41 -25.07 -25.16
N GLY A 205 15.34 -24.20 -24.79
CA GLY A 205 16.44 -23.77 -25.65
C GLY A 205 17.49 -24.86 -25.70
N LYS A 206 17.73 -25.46 -26.88
CA LYS A 206 18.91 -26.28 -27.12
C LYS A 206 20.18 -25.49 -26.75
N PRO A 207 21.18 -26.09 -26.09
CA PRO A 207 22.37 -25.35 -25.68
C PRO A 207 23.18 -24.93 -26.91
N LEU A 208 23.47 -23.63 -27.02
CA LEU A 208 24.42 -23.07 -27.96
C LEU A 208 25.83 -23.50 -27.54
N ALA A 209 26.44 -24.40 -28.30
CA ALA A 209 27.86 -24.71 -28.18
C ALA A 209 28.68 -23.48 -28.58
N VAL A 210 29.48 -22.95 -27.65
CA VAL A 210 30.43 -21.88 -27.95
C VAL A 210 31.64 -22.51 -28.64
N ALA A 211 31.79 -22.27 -29.93
CA ALA A 211 33.02 -22.55 -30.66
C ALA A 211 33.76 -21.21 -30.87
N SER A 212 35.08 -21.25 -30.99
CA SER A 212 35.88 -20.10 -31.45
C SER A 212 36.60 -20.46 -32.75
N LEU A 213 36.79 -19.47 -33.62
CA LEU A 213 37.42 -19.64 -34.93
C LEU A 213 38.93 -19.44 -34.78
N GLN A 214 39.73 -20.50 -34.92
CA GLN A 214 41.18 -20.41 -35.07
C GLN A 214 41.57 -20.98 -36.44
N GLY A 215 42.29 -20.20 -37.25
CA GLY A 215 42.82 -20.66 -38.54
C GLY A 215 41.78 -21.11 -39.57
N GLY A 216 40.53 -20.63 -39.50
CA GLY A 216 39.48 -20.95 -40.47
C GLY A 216 38.69 -22.24 -40.20
N ARG A 217 38.80 -22.85 -39.01
CA ARG A 217 37.93 -23.98 -38.62
C ARG A 217 37.45 -23.86 -37.17
N TRP A 218 36.23 -24.31 -36.90
CA TRP A 218 35.59 -24.26 -35.58
C TRP A 218 35.92 -25.50 -34.74
N VAL A 219 36.34 -25.31 -33.48
CA VAL A 219 36.65 -26.39 -32.53
C VAL A 219 35.84 -26.21 -31.23
N PRO A 220 35.21 -27.28 -30.68
CA PRO A 220 34.47 -27.22 -29.41
C PRO A 220 35.41 -27.30 -28.18
N VAL A 221 35.13 -26.51 -27.15
CA VAL A 221 35.92 -26.43 -25.91
C VAL A 221 35.26 -27.29 -24.82
N SER A 222 35.98 -28.26 -24.25
CA SER A 222 35.58 -28.99 -23.04
C SER A 222 36.27 -28.43 -21.78
N PRO A 223 35.63 -28.43 -20.60
CA PRO A 223 36.21 -27.86 -19.39
C PRO A 223 37.18 -28.86 -18.76
N ALA A 224 38.48 -28.55 -18.80
CA ALA A 224 39.50 -29.27 -18.04
C ALA A 224 40.02 -28.41 -16.88
N SER A 225 40.05 -29.06 -15.72
CA SER A 225 40.56 -28.61 -14.42
C SER A 225 42.00 -28.10 -14.46
N GLY A 226 42.20 -26.85 -14.02
CA GLY A 226 43.53 -26.25 -13.84
C GLY A 226 43.48 -25.00 -12.96
N GLY A 227 43.72 -25.21 -11.65
CA GLY A 227 44.09 -24.23 -10.62
C GLY A 227 43.80 -22.73 -10.83
N LEU A 228 42.57 -22.31 -10.55
CA LEU A 228 42.33 -20.95 -10.04
C LEU A 228 42.81 -20.92 -8.59
N LYS A 229 43.79 -20.04 -8.29
CA LYS A 229 44.06 -19.63 -6.91
C LYS A 229 42.72 -19.31 -6.27
N ALA A 230 42.43 -19.97 -5.15
CA ALA A 230 41.24 -19.68 -4.36
C ALA A 230 41.13 -18.16 -4.25
N ALA A 231 40.00 -17.63 -4.72
CA ALA A 231 39.62 -16.27 -4.36
C ALA A 231 39.83 -16.16 -2.84
N PRO A 232 40.46 -15.08 -2.36
CA PRO A 232 40.58 -14.90 -0.92
C PRO A 232 39.20 -15.13 -0.33
N ALA A 233 39.12 -15.99 0.69
CA ALA A 233 37.88 -16.32 1.37
C ALA A 233 37.08 -15.02 1.54
N PRO A 234 35.76 -15.02 1.24
CA PRO A 234 34.97 -13.80 1.31
C PRO A 234 35.30 -13.12 2.62
N ALA A 235 35.79 -11.89 2.53
CA ALA A 235 35.98 -11.06 3.71
C ALA A 235 34.71 -11.19 4.54
N ALA A 236 34.87 -11.48 5.84
CA ALA A 236 33.76 -11.68 6.76
C ALA A 236 32.61 -10.73 6.43
N PRO A 237 31.34 -11.18 6.45
CA PRO A 237 30.20 -10.44 5.92
C PRO A 237 30.30 -8.97 6.36
N ARG A 238 30.40 -8.05 5.39
CA ARG A 238 30.34 -6.61 5.69
C ARG A 238 29.07 -6.42 6.50
N LYS A 239 29.23 -6.04 7.78
CA LYS A 239 28.13 -5.94 8.75
C LYS A 239 26.98 -5.17 8.10
N ALA A 240 25.80 -5.78 8.07
CA ALA A 240 24.60 -5.13 7.57
C ALA A 240 24.41 -3.78 8.27
N GLY A 241 24.14 -2.73 7.49
CA GLY A 241 23.84 -1.41 8.04
C GLY A 241 23.84 -0.32 6.99
N VAL A 242 23.15 0.77 7.28
CA VAL A 242 23.12 1.97 6.45
C VAL A 242 23.97 3.05 7.12
N PHE A 243 24.99 3.55 6.41
CA PHE A 243 25.91 4.57 6.91
C PHE A 243 25.48 5.97 6.52
N HIS A 244 25.11 6.17 5.25
CA HIS A 244 24.72 7.48 4.74
C HIS A 244 23.53 7.37 3.75
N GLU A 245 22.56 8.29 3.77
CA GLU A 245 21.40 8.27 2.85
C GLU A 245 21.79 8.37 1.36
N ASN A 246 22.85 9.10 1.03
CA ASN A 246 23.42 9.14 -0.32
C ASN A 246 24.28 7.92 -0.71
N ASP A 247 24.49 6.92 0.15
CA ASP A 247 25.18 5.68 -0.26
C ASP A 247 24.31 4.89 -1.27
N ILE A 248 24.94 4.07 -2.12
CA ILE A 248 24.26 3.36 -3.21
C ILE A 248 23.26 2.37 -2.61
N ALA A 249 21.96 2.63 -2.78
CA ALA A 249 20.92 1.70 -2.35
C ALA A 249 21.02 0.40 -3.15
N LYS A 250 21.06 -0.74 -2.45
CA LYS A 250 21.12 -2.07 -3.08
C LYS A 250 19.88 -2.90 -2.82
N VAL A 251 19.37 -2.88 -1.59
CA VAL A 251 18.20 -3.68 -1.20
C VAL A 251 17.19 -2.80 -0.48
N VAL A 252 15.96 -2.82 -0.97
CA VAL A 252 14.83 -2.09 -0.39
C VAL A 252 13.71 -3.07 -0.08
N VAL A 253 13.18 -2.98 1.15
CA VAL A 253 11.97 -3.68 1.57
C VAL A 253 10.80 -2.72 1.48
N MET A 254 9.71 -3.18 0.86
CA MET A 254 8.48 -2.42 0.64
C MET A 254 7.26 -3.31 0.87
N HIS A 255 6.09 -2.70 1.08
CA HIS A 255 4.83 -3.42 1.07
C HIS A 255 3.90 -2.81 0.02
N GLU A 256 3.41 -3.63 -0.90
CA GLU A 256 2.44 -3.18 -1.90
C GLU A 256 1.05 -3.08 -1.25
N PRO A 257 0.34 -1.95 -1.38
CA PRO A 257 -1.01 -1.81 -0.85
C PRO A 257 -1.94 -2.90 -1.37
N GLY A 258 -2.60 -3.62 -0.46
CA GLY A 258 -3.55 -4.67 -0.78
C GLY A 258 -4.92 -4.45 -0.14
N GLN A 259 -5.70 -5.53 -0.09
CA GLN A 259 -7.06 -5.52 0.44
C GLN A 259 -7.15 -5.04 1.89
N GLU A 260 -6.09 -5.17 2.68
CA GLU A 260 -6.03 -4.67 4.06
C GLU A 260 -6.33 -3.16 4.16
N THR A 261 -6.05 -2.40 3.10
CA THR A 261 -6.34 -0.96 3.03
C THR A 261 -7.82 -0.65 2.72
N SER A 262 -8.61 -1.62 2.26
CA SER A 262 -9.97 -1.37 1.73
C SER A 262 -10.91 -0.72 2.75
N PHE A 263 -10.90 -1.22 3.99
CA PHE A 263 -11.81 -0.72 5.03
C PHE A 263 -11.35 0.60 5.65
N SER A 264 -10.07 0.93 5.52
CA SER A 264 -9.53 2.23 5.92
C SER A 264 -10.14 3.39 5.14
N ASN A 265 -10.61 3.13 3.92
CA ASN A 265 -11.24 4.14 3.07
C ASN A 265 -12.64 4.56 3.54
N ALA A 266 -13.31 3.76 4.38
CA ALA A 266 -14.62 4.12 4.91
C ALA A 266 -14.54 5.29 5.90
N HIS A 267 -13.39 5.47 6.56
CA HIS A 267 -13.12 6.59 7.46
C HIS A 267 -11.61 6.95 7.44
N PRO A 268 -11.10 7.60 6.38
CA PRO A 268 -9.66 7.79 6.16
C PRO A 268 -8.88 8.36 7.35
N ALA A 269 -9.43 9.39 8.01
CA ALA A 269 -8.76 10.04 9.13
C ALA A 269 -8.51 9.09 10.33
N SER A 270 -9.37 8.09 10.56
CA SER A 270 -9.17 7.12 11.65
C SER A 270 -8.13 6.07 11.28
N ALA A 271 -7.85 5.90 9.98
CA ALA A 271 -6.79 5.06 9.44
C ALA A 271 -5.48 5.83 9.17
N LEU A 272 -5.38 7.07 9.65
CA LEU A 272 -4.22 7.95 9.45
C LEU A 272 -3.95 8.27 7.97
N PHE A 273 -5.01 8.35 7.15
CA PHE A 273 -4.97 8.80 5.77
C PHE A 273 -5.61 10.20 5.64
N THR A 274 -5.13 11.01 4.70
CA THR A 274 -5.73 12.31 4.38
C THR A 274 -6.96 12.18 3.49
N GLY A 275 -7.05 11.09 2.73
CA GLY A 275 -8.16 10.80 1.84
C GLY A 275 -8.34 9.30 1.60
N PRO A 276 -9.41 8.90 0.90
CA PRO A 276 -9.60 7.52 0.51
C PRO A 276 -8.53 7.07 -0.49
N VAL A 277 -7.91 5.93 -0.22
CA VAL A 277 -6.88 5.29 -1.05
C VAL A 277 -7.51 4.15 -1.84
N ASP A 278 -7.80 4.34 -3.12
CA ASP A 278 -8.14 3.21 -4.00
C ASP A 278 -6.92 2.29 -4.13
N TRP A 279 -6.96 1.16 -3.43
CA TRP A 279 -5.81 0.27 -3.31
C TRP A 279 -5.43 -0.40 -4.63
N GLN A 280 -6.36 -0.59 -5.56
CA GLN A 280 -6.03 -1.16 -6.88
C GLN A 280 -5.23 -0.16 -7.70
N ARG A 281 -5.66 1.12 -7.67
CA ARG A 281 -4.92 2.21 -8.31
C ARG A 281 -3.58 2.46 -7.62
N ALA A 282 -3.57 2.46 -6.29
CA ALA A 282 -2.37 2.63 -5.48
C ALA A 282 -1.36 1.50 -5.74
N ALA A 283 -1.79 0.24 -5.83
CA ALA A 283 -0.93 -0.89 -6.20
C ALA A 283 -0.31 -0.70 -7.59
N GLY A 284 -1.07 -0.19 -8.58
CA GLY A 284 -0.54 0.15 -9.89
C GLY A 284 0.55 1.23 -9.86
N GLN A 285 0.35 2.30 -9.09
CA GLN A 285 1.36 3.35 -8.90
C GLN A 285 2.57 2.83 -8.11
N HIS A 286 2.34 1.99 -7.11
CA HIS A 286 3.40 1.35 -6.32
C HIS A 286 4.25 0.43 -7.19
N ALA A 287 3.63 -0.34 -8.10
CA ALA A 287 4.34 -1.14 -9.09
C ALA A 287 5.18 -0.29 -10.05
N ALA A 288 4.69 0.89 -10.46
CA ALA A 288 5.48 1.84 -11.25
C ALA A 288 6.69 2.38 -10.47
N TYR A 289 6.53 2.67 -9.18
CA TYR A 289 7.62 3.07 -8.31
C TYR A 289 8.66 1.95 -8.13
N ARG A 290 8.22 0.72 -7.86
CA ARG A 290 9.08 -0.46 -7.83
C ARG A 290 9.91 -0.61 -9.10
N LYS A 291 9.28 -0.52 -10.29
CA LYS A 291 10.01 -0.55 -11.57
C LYS A 291 11.03 0.58 -11.69
N ALA A 292 10.75 1.74 -11.12
CA ALA A 292 11.69 2.86 -11.12
C ALA A 292 12.92 2.58 -10.24
N LEU A 293 12.72 1.92 -9.09
CA LEU A 293 13.79 1.48 -8.19
C LEU A 293 14.62 0.36 -8.81
N GLU A 294 13.98 -0.63 -9.42
CA GLU A 294 14.65 -1.73 -10.13
C GLU A 294 15.49 -1.21 -11.30
N ALA A 295 14.96 -0.26 -12.08
CA ALA A 295 15.69 0.41 -13.15
C ALA A 295 16.87 1.26 -12.65
N ALA A 296 16.85 1.67 -11.38
CA ALA A 296 17.98 2.33 -10.72
C ALA A 296 18.97 1.32 -10.09
N GLY A 297 18.78 0.01 -10.30
CA GLY A 297 19.70 -1.04 -9.86
C GLY A 297 19.41 -1.61 -8.46
N LEU A 298 18.27 -1.27 -7.85
CA LEU A 298 17.90 -1.80 -6.54
C LEU A 298 17.21 -3.16 -6.67
N GLN A 299 17.52 -4.07 -5.75
CA GLN A 299 16.69 -5.24 -5.48
C GLN A 299 15.50 -4.81 -4.59
N VAL A 300 14.30 -4.87 -5.14
CA VAL A 300 13.06 -4.61 -4.40
C VAL A 300 12.52 -5.92 -3.84
N ARG A 301 12.24 -5.94 -2.54
CA ARG A 301 11.68 -7.09 -1.83
C ARG A 301 10.35 -6.73 -1.18
N LEU A 302 9.27 -7.40 -1.57
CA LEU A 302 7.97 -7.15 -0.99
C LEU A 302 7.77 -7.92 0.32
N VAL A 303 7.13 -7.30 1.30
CA VAL A 303 6.80 -7.93 2.59
C VAL A 303 6.03 -9.24 2.39
N LYS A 304 5.00 -9.25 1.52
CA LYS A 304 4.21 -10.47 1.24
C LYS A 304 5.09 -11.59 0.68
N ASP A 305 6.00 -11.28 -0.25
CA ASP A 305 6.91 -12.26 -0.85
C ASP A 305 7.85 -12.84 0.21
N ILE A 306 8.44 -11.99 1.05
CA ILE A 306 9.31 -12.44 2.15
C ILE A 306 8.54 -13.33 3.13
N LEU A 307 7.30 -13.00 3.47
CA LEU A 307 6.47 -13.85 4.34
C LEU A 307 6.22 -15.23 3.71
N LEU A 308 6.10 -15.32 2.39
CA LEU A 308 5.87 -16.57 1.66
C LEU A 308 7.14 -17.38 1.35
N GLU A 309 8.33 -16.79 1.43
CA GLU A 309 9.60 -17.47 1.11
C GLU A 309 9.79 -18.78 1.89
N GLY A 310 10.09 -19.87 1.20
CA GLY A 310 10.26 -21.19 1.81
C GLY A 310 8.96 -21.82 2.34
N THR A 311 7.79 -21.22 2.09
CA THR A 311 6.48 -21.76 2.50
C THR A 311 5.66 -22.29 1.33
N ILE A 312 6.04 -21.93 0.10
CA ILE A 312 5.41 -22.36 -1.15
C ILE A 312 6.47 -22.80 -2.15
N ASP A 313 6.11 -23.70 -3.07
CA ASP A 313 6.94 -24.10 -4.21
C ASP A 313 6.72 -23.19 -5.44
N ALA A 314 7.26 -23.57 -6.60
CA ALA A 314 7.17 -22.78 -7.82
C ALA A 314 5.75 -22.74 -8.40
N GLU A 315 4.93 -23.73 -8.05
CA GLU A 315 3.53 -23.87 -8.43
C GLU A 315 2.59 -23.14 -7.45
N GLY A 316 3.13 -22.67 -6.31
CA GLY A 316 2.41 -21.94 -5.27
C GLY A 316 1.79 -22.84 -4.20
N GLU A 317 2.11 -24.13 -4.22
CA GLU A 317 1.61 -25.13 -3.27
C GLU A 317 2.40 -25.13 -1.96
N PRO A 318 1.77 -25.44 -0.81
CA PRO A 318 2.43 -25.34 0.49
C PRO A 318 3.59 -26.33 0.67
N VAL A 319 4.76 -25.81 1.00
CA VAL A 319 5.95 -26.59 1.37
C VAL A 319 6.00 -26.75 2.88
N LYS A 320 5.95 -28.01 3.34
CA LYS A 320 6.10 -28.33 4.77
C LYS A 320 7.53 -28.05 5.22
N GLY A 321 7.68 -27.37 6.35
CA GLY A 321 8.97 -27.12 6.97
C GLY A 321 8.94 -25.96 7.96
N PRO A 322 10.09 -25.64 8.58
CA PRO A 322 10.19 -24.64 9.64
C PRO A 322 9.65 -23.26 9.26
N ALA A 323 9.78 -22.86 7.98
CA ALA A 323 9.28 -21.57 7.50
C ALA A 323 7.75 -21.49 7.51
N LEU A 324 7.06 -22.57 7.09
CA LEU A 324 5.60 -22.63 7.13
C LEU A 324 5.09 -22.74 8.58
N ASP A 325 5.79 -23.49 9.43
CA ASP A 325 5.42 -23.60 10.84
C ASP A 325 5.55 -22.26 11.57
N ALA A 326 6.63 -21.51 11.32
CA ALA A 326 6.81 -20.15 11.84
C ALA A 326 5.73 -19.19 11.32
N LEU A 327 5.35 -19.29 10.03
CA LEU A 327 4.28 -18.48 9.46
C LEU A 327 2.93 -18.78 10.11
N ARG A 328 2.61 -20.06 10.35
CA ARG A 328 1.39 -20.49 11.06
C ARG A 328 1.37 -19.98 12.49
N GLU A 329 2.48 -20.09 13.21
CA GLU A 329 2.60 -19.57 14.58
C GLU A 329 2.36 -18.05 14.60
N PHE A 330 2.95 -17.33 13.64
CA PHE A 330 2.78 -15.89 13.56
C PHE A 330 1.34 -15.48 13.18
N ALA A 331 0.72 -16.17 12.22
CA ALA A 331 -0.69 -15.99 11.90
C ALA A 331 -1.60 -16.34 13.10
N GLY A 332 -1.23 -17.34 13.89
CA GLY A 332 -1.87 -17.70 15.14
C GLY A 332 -1.80 -16.60 16.20
N ARG A 333 -0.80 -15.73 16.19
CA ARG A 333 -0.76 -14.54 17.06
C ARG A 333 -1.63 -13.38 16.54
N SER A 334 -2.03 -13.43 15.27
CA SER A 334 -2.83 -12.38 14.61
C SER A 334 -4.34 -12.72 14.51
N LEU A 335 -4.71 -14.00 14.53
CA LEU A 335 -6.09 -14.49 14.57
C LEU A 335 -6.57 -14.69 16.01
N ARG A 336 -7.62 -13.99 16.44
CA ARG A 336 -8.21 -14.16 17.78
C ARG A 336 -9.62 -14.74 17.71
N TYR A 337 -9.95 -15.66 18.61
CA TYR A 337 -11.33 -16.09 18.84
C TYR A 337 -11.81 -15.44 20.14
N ASP A 338 -12.92 -14.73 20.08
CA ASP A 338 -13.59 -14.19 21.27
C ASP A 338 -14.77 -15.08 21.64
N THR A 339 -14.59 -15.87 22.70
CA THR A 339 -15.57 -16.81 23.25
C THR A 339 -16.29 -16.26 24.48
N SER A 340 -16.08 -14.98 24.83
CA SER A 340 -16.53 -14.41 26.11
C SER A 340 -18.04 -14.48 26.32
N LYS A 341 -18.82 -14.50 25.24
CA LYS A 341 -20.28 -14.52 25.25
C LYS A 341 -20.87 -15.93 25.30
N LEU A 342 -20.15 -16.94 24.81
CA LEU A 342 -20.67 -18.29 24.58
C LEU A 342 -21.26 -18.92 25.84
N ALA A 343 -20.53 -18.86 26.97
CA ALA A 343 -20.99 -19.47 28.21
C ALA A 343 -22.28 -18.82 28.76
N ALA A 344 -22.43 -17.51 28.61
CA ALA A 344 -23.63 -16.79 29.05
C ALA A 344 -24.82 -17.08 28.13
N GLU A 345 -24.59 -17.10 26.82
CA GLU A 345 -25.61 -17.40 25.81
C GLU A 345 -26.10 -18.84 25.91
N HIS A 346 -25.20 -19.80 26.15
CA HIS A 346 -25.54 -21.20 26.41
C HIS A 346 -26.41 -21.36 27.65
N ARG A 347 -26.02 -20.77 28.79
CA ARG A 347 -26.85 -20.79 30.01
C ARG A 347 -28.24 -20.17 29.79
N ARG A 348 -28.33 -19.13 28.96
CA ARG A 348 -29.62 -18.50 28.63
C ARG A 348 -30.47 -19.43 27.76
N ALA A 349 -29.88 -20.05 26.74
CA ALA A 349 -30.56 -21.01 25.87
C ALA A 349 -31.06 -22.23 26.66
N LYS A 350 -30.21 -22.81 27.51
CA LYS A 350 -30.55 -23.94 28.39
C LYS A 350 -31.73 -23.62 29.29
N ARG A 351 -31.70 -22.47 29.98
CA ARG A 351 -32.83 -22.00 30.81
C ARG A 351 -34.11 -21.74 30.03
N ALA A 352 -34.03 -21.34 28.76
CA ALA A 352 -35.21 -21.16 27.92
C ALA A 352 -35.82 -22.52 27.54
N VAL A 353 -34.99 -23.51 27.22
CA VAL A 353 -35.42 -24.88 26.89
C VAL A 353 -35.98 -25.61 28.11
N GLU A 354 -35.40 -25.44 29.29
CA GLU A 354 -35.87 -26.05 30.54
C GLU A 354 -37.32 -25.66 30.91
N LYS A 355 -37.76 -24.47 30.47
CA LYS A 355 -39.13 -23.97 30.67
C LYS A 355 -40.16 -24.54 29.71
N LEU A 356 -39.75 -25.29 28.70
CA LEU A 356 -40.67 -25.93 27.75
C LEU A 356 -41.43 -27.07 28.43
N PRO A 357 -42.66 -27.40 27.96
CA PRO A 357 -43.39 -28.58 28.38
C PRO A 357 -42.57 -29.86 28.18
N GLU A 358 -42.79 -30.85 29.04
CA GLU A 358 -42.17 -32.16 28.87
C GLU A 358 -42.63 -32.81 27.56
N GLY A 359 -41.68 -33.40 26.83
CA GLY A 359 -41.94 -34.00 25.53
C GLY A 359 -40.66 -34.25 24.71
N PRO A 360 -40.80 -34.91 23.55
CA PRO A 360 -39.67 -35.28 22.69
C PRO A 360 -38.87 -34.05 22.23
N TYR A 361 -39.54 -32.93 21.98
CA TYR A 361 -38.90 -31.67 21.59
C TYR A 361 -37.95 -31.12 22.67
N LYS A 362 -38.39 -31.07 23.93
CA LYS A 362 -37.55 -30.60 25.05
C LYS A 362 -36.32 -31.50 25.21
N LYS A 363 -36.52 -32.82 25.13
CA LYS A 363 -35.44 -33.80 25.23
C LYS A 363 -34.40 -33.63 24.12
N ASP A 364 -34.83 -33.45 22.87
CA ASP A 364 -33.94 -33.16 21.72
C ASP A 364 -33.16 -31.85 21.93
N ALA A 365 -33.85 -30.78 22.33
CA ALA A 365 -33.22 -29.47 22.55
C ALA A 365 -32.16 -29.50 23.67
N LEU A 366 -32.45 -30.16 24.79
CA LEU A 366 -31.48 -30.32 25.88
C LEU A 366 -30.28 -31.18 25.45
N ALA A 367 -30.50 -32.26 24.70
CA ALA A 367 -29.42 -33.10 24.18
C ALA A 367 -28.49 -32.32 23.25
N LYS A 368 -29.03 -31.49 22.35
CA LYS A 368 -28.24 -30.64 21.44
C LYS A 368 -27.44 -29.57 22.19
N LEU A 369 -28.03 -28.94 23.21
CA LEU A 369 -27.30 -27.98 24.04
C LEU A 369 -26.22 -28.65 24.87
N ALA A 370 -26.46 -29.87 25.38
CA ALA A 370 -25.45 -30.64 26.12
C ALA A 370 -24.27 -31.03 25.22
N ALA A 371 -24.53 -31.45 23.97
CA ALA A 371 -23.48 -31.77 23.01
C ALA A 371 -22.56 -30.58 22.74
N LEU A 372 -23.13 -29.38 22.59
CA LEU A 372 -22.35 -28.14 22.37
C LEU A 372 -21.54 -27.70 23.59
N GLU A 373 -21.90 -28.11 24.81
CA GLU A 373 -21.29 -27.61 26.04
C GLU A 373 -19.77 -27.87 26.10
N ALA A 374 -19.32 -29.01 25.56
CA ALA A 374 -17.89 -29.33 25.45
C ALA A 374 -17.17 -28.52 24.36
N GLU A 375 -17.85 -28.21 23.26
CA GLU A 375 -17.28 -27.53 22.09
C GLU A 375 -17.11 -26.03 22.32
N ILE A 376 -17.98 -25.39 23.12
CA ILE A 376 -17.97 -23.93 23.29
C ILE A 376 -16.99 -23.43 24.36
N THR A 377 -16.20 -24.31 24.96
CA THR A 377 -15.19 -23.92 25.96
C THR A 377 -14.04 -23.14 25.30
N PRO A 378 -13.39 -22.20 26.01
CA PRO A 378 -12.24 -21.49 25.47
C PRO A 378 -11.12 -22.42 24.97
N GLY A 379 -10.88 -23.53 25.69
CA GLY A 379 -9.88 -24.53 25.29
C GLY A 379 -10.25 -25.30 24.02
N ALA A 380 -11.52 -25.71 23.88
CA ALA A 380 -11.98 -26.39 22.66
C ALA A 380 -11.94 -25.45 21.44
N GLN A 381 -12.33 -24.18 21.62
CA GLN A 381 -12.28 -23.19 20.54
C GLN A 381 -10.84 -22.81 20.17
N GLU A 382 -9.92 -22.77 21.13
CA GLU A 382 -8.49 -22.60 20.84
C GLU A 382 -7.93 -23.80 20.06
N ALA A 383 -8.27 -25.03 20.43
CA ALA A 383 -7.86 -26.22 19.69
C ALA A 383 -8.42 -26.21 18.25
N TYR A 384 -9.69 -25.86 18.07
CA TYR A 384 -10.31 -25.71 16.75
C TYR A 384 -9.62 -24.63 15.91
N ARG A 385 -9.25 -23.49 16.52
CA ARG A 385 -8.52 -22.42 15.86
C ARG A 385 -7.17 -22.90 15.32
N GLN A 386 -6.42 -23.68 16.11
CA GLN A 386 -5.14 -24.26 15.68
C GLN A 386 -5.32 -25.25 14.53
N GLU A 387 -6.36 -26.11 14.60
CA GLU A 387 -6.69 -27.04 13.52
C GLU A 387 -7.06 -26.30 12.23
N ALA A 388 -7.84 -25.21 12.33
CA ALA A 388 -8.21 -24.38 11.19
C ALA A 388 -6.97 -23.74 10.55
N LEU A 389 -6.09 -23.11 11.35
CA LEU A 389 -4.84 -22.50 10.88
C LEU A 389 -3.93 -23.53 10.18
N ALA A 390 -3.88 -24.77 10.66
CA ALA A 390 -3.08 -25.82 10.04
C ALA A 390 -3.52 -26.16 8.61
N LYS A 391 -4.80 -25.95 8.28
CA LYS A 391 -5.39 -26.24 6.96
C LYS A 391 -5.37 -25.04 5.99
N LEU A 392 -5.03 -23.84 6.46
CA LEU A 392 -4.97 -22.66 5.61
C LEU A 392 -3.74 -22.69 4.70
N SER A 393 -3.89 -22.14 3.48
CA SER A 393 -2.75 -21.92 2.59
C SER A 393 -1.84 -20.82 3.13
N PRO A 394 -0.54 -20.82 2.78
CA PRO A 394 0.39 -19.76 3.17
C PRO A 394 -0.08 -18.35 2.80
N GLN A 395 -0.73 -18.19 1.65
CA GLN A 395 -1.29 -16.92 1.21
C GLN A 395 -2.42 -16.47 2.15
N THR A 396 -3.33 -17.37 2.54
CA THR A 396 -4.38 -17.04 3.53
C THR A 396 -3.80 -16.75 4.91
N LEU A 397 -2.71 -17.40 5.31
CA LEU A 397 -1.99 -17.08 6.55
C LEU A 397 -1.42 -15.65 6.51
N VAL A 398 -0.83 -15.23 5.38
CA VAL A 398 -0.38 -13.84 5.17
C VAL A 398 -1.56 -12.88 5.27
N GLU A 399 -2.68 -13.14 4.59
CA GLU A 399 -3.86 -12.28 4.70
C GLU A 399 -4.44 -12.22 6.13
N THR A 400 -4.32 -13.32 6.88
CA THR A 400 -4.70 -13.36 8.30
C THR A 400 -3.78 -12.46 9.15
N ILE A 401 -2.48 -12.44 8.87
CA ILE A 401 -1.51 -11.55 9.52
C ILE A 401 -1.83 -10.09 9.23
N LEU A 402 -2.15 -9.75 7.98
CA LEU A 402 -2.39 -8.37 7.55
C LEU A 402 -3.75 -7.82 8.04
N ASN A 403 -4.79 -8.64 8.07
CA ASN A 403 -6.14 -8.20 8.44
C ASN A 403 -6.46 -8.34 9.95
N ARG A 404 -5.65 -9.11 10.68
CA ARG A 404 -5.74 -9.34 12.13
C ARG A 404 -7.18 -9.58 12.62
N PRO A 405 -7.88 -10.61 12.08
CA PRO A 405 -9.28 -10.84 12.39
C PRO A 405 -9.49 -11.29 13.84
N THR A 406 -10.56 -10.78 14.43
CA THR A 406 -11.16 -11.29 15.66
C THR A 406 -12.50 -11.91 15.32
N ILE A 407 -12.61 -13.22 15.51
CA ILE A 407 -13.82 -14.00 15.30
C ILE A 407 -14.59 -13.99 16.62
N GLU A 408 -15.61 -13.13 16.71
CA GLU A 408 -16.54 -13.10 17.83
C GLU A 408 -17.55 -14.22 17.66
N LEU A 409 -17.45 -15.24 18.52
CA LEU A 409 -18.30 -16.42 18.49
C LEU A 409 -19.51 -16.23 19.39
N HIS A 410 -20.64 -16.65 18.86
CA HIS A 410 -21.92 -16.56 19.53
C HIS A 410 -22.74 -17.82 19.32
N LEU A 411 -23.57 -18.17 20.30
CA LEU A 411 -24.53 -19.25 20.18
C LEU A 411 -25.78 -18.76 19.44
N GLN A 412 -26.12 -19.44 18.35
CA GLN A 412 -27.40 -19.29 17.66
C GLN A 412 -28.30 -20.48 17.99
N THR A 413 -29.55 -20.19 18.33
CA THR A 413 -30.58 -21.22 18.46
C THR A 413 -31.79 -20.87 17.61
N LYS A 414 -32.43 -21.90 17.03
CA LYS A 414 -33.61 -21.73 16.18
C LYS A 414 -34.54 -22.93 16.34
N THR A 415 -35.83 -22.67 16.24
CA THR A 415 -36.86 -23.71 16.23
C THR A 415 -37.62 -23.68 14.92
N ARG A 416 -37.83 -24.83 14.30
CA ARG A 416 -38.70 -24.98 13.12
C ARG A 416 -39.30 -26.39 13.12
N ASN A 417 -40.61 -26.51 12.94
CA ASN A 417 -41.34 -27.79 12.88
C ASN A 417 -40.92 -28.75 14.01
N GLU A 418 -40.95 -28.29 15.27
CA GLU A 418 -40.57 -29.08 16.45
C GLU A 418 -39.13 -29.65 16.40
N THR A 419 -38.26 -29.10 15.56
CA THR A 419 -36.84 -29.41 15.54
C THR A 419 -36.07 -28.24 16.16
N TYR A 420 -35.25 -28.54 17.16
CA TYR A 420 -34.34 -27.56 17.75
C TYR A 420 -33.02 -27.53 17.01
N TYR A 421 -32.53 -26.34 16.69
CA TYR A 421 -31.20 -26.13 16.13
C TYR A 421 -30.40 -25.30 17.12
N ALA A 422 -29.19 -25.73 17.40
CA ALA A 422 -28.20 -24.97 18.13
C ALA A 422 -26.86 -25.09 17.41
N GLY A 423 -26.14 -23.99 17.29
CA GLY A 423 -24.86 -23.95 16.63
C GLY A 423 -24.18 -22.60 16.84
N LEU A 424 -22.98 -22.45 16.29
CA LEU A 424 -22.23 -21.21 16.39
C LEU A 424 -22.51 -20.31 15.20
N PHE A 425 -22.64 -19.02 15.47
CA PHE A 425 -22.55 -17.96 14.48
C PHE A 425 -21.36 -17.08 14.81
N GLN A 426 -20.77 -16.48 13.78
CA GLN A 426 -19.63 -15.56 13.95
C GLN A 426 -19.97 -14.13 13.53
N ARG A 427 -19.33 -13.18 14.20
CA ARG A 427 -19.11 -11.81 13.71
C ARG A 427 -17.61 -11.59 13.60
N VAL A 428 -17.19 -10.89 12.57
CA VAL A 428 -15.77 -10.63 12.33
C VAL A 428 -15.47 -9.16 12.57
N ARG A 429 -14.52 -8.88 13.45
CA ARG A 429 -13.89 -7.57 13.61
C ARG A 429 -12.51 -7.62 12.98
N LEU A 430 -12.21 -6.67 12.10
CA LEU A 430 -10.90 -6.56 11.45
C LEU A 430 -10.11 -5.40 12.06
N GLU A 431 -8.81 -5.59 12.23
CA GLU A 431 -7.87 -4.56 12.66
C GLU A 431 -6.69 -4.52 11.67
N PRO A 432 -6.96 -4.16 10.39
CA PRO A 432 -5.96 -4.25 9.34
C PRO A 432 -4.79 -3.29 9.57
N ILE A 433 -3.60 -3.71 9.15
CA ILE A 433 -2.38 -2.88 9.21
C ILE A 433 -2.19 -2.03 7.95
N SER A 434 -3.15 -1.16 7.69
CA SER A 434 -3.31 -0.44 6.42
C SER A 434 -2.18 0.54 6.08
N ASN A 435 -1.39 1.00 7.06
CA ASN A 435 -0.26 1.90 6.82
C ASN A 435 1.04 1.16 6.52
N LEU A 436 1.05 -0.19 6.43
CA LEU A 436 2.27 -0.99 6.23
C LEU A 436 3.01 -0.66 4.93
N TYR A 437 2.32 -0.17 3.89
CA TYR A 437 2.95 0.25 2.64
C TYR A 437 3.84 1.49 2.83
N PHE A 438 3.67 2.24 3.91
CA PHE A 438 4.69 3.16 4.42
C PHE A 438 5.69 2.39 5.29
N SER A 439 6.54 1.60 4.62
CA SER A 439 7.47 0.69 5.27
C SER A 439 8.67 1.37 5.94
N ARG A 440 8.77 2.71 5.94
CA ARG A 440 9.85 3.46 6.59
C ARG A 440 9.73 3.50 8.11
N ASP A 441 8.52 3.53 8.67
CA ASP A 441 8.34 3.97 10.06
C ASP A 441 8.60 2.88 11.10
N GLN A 442 8.33 1.63 10.74
CA GLN A 442 8.25 0.50 11.65
C GLN A 442 9.61 0.11 12.26
N GLN A 443 10.69 0.63 11.69
CA GLN A 443 12.06 0.39 12.12
C GLN A 443 12.99 1.52 11.65
N ILE A 444 14.24 1.48 12.07
CA ILE A 444 15.35 2.16 11.39
C ILE A 444 16.45 1.15 11.08
N THR A 445 17.17 1.36 9.98
CA THR A 445 18.39 0.59 9.66
C THR A 445 19.60 1.45 10.00
N THR A 446 20.32 1.10 11.05
CA THR A 446 21.51 1.82 11.53
C THR A 446 22.79 1.15 11.02
N GLN A 447 23.95 1.68 11.37
CA GLN A 447 25.25 1.05 11.05
C GLN A 447 25.48 -0.28 11.78
N LYS A 448 24.67 -0.58 12.81
CA LYS A 448 24.77 -1.81 13.59
C LYS A 448 23.74 -2.87 13.21
N GLY A 449 22.70 -2.48 12.45
CA GLY A 449 21.57 -3.34 12.10
C GLY A 449 20.24 -2.64 12.30
N ILE A 450 19.17 -3.42 12.45
CA ILE A 450 17.81 -2.92 12.55
C ILE A 450 17.47 -2.57 14.00
N VAL A 451 16.82 -1.43 14.19
CA VAL A 451 16.14 -1.10 15.45
C VAL A 451 14.64 -1.11 15.20
N ILE A 452 13.89 -1.93 15.94
CA ILE A 452 12.43 -1.99 15.78
C ILE A 452 11.77 -0.87 16.59
N SER A 453 10.88 -0.14 15.92
CA SER A 453 10.16 0.99 16.49
C SER A 453 9.05 0.56 17.45
N ASN A 454 8.79 1.39 18.46
CA ASN A 454 7.51 1.41 19.16
C ASN A 454 6.72 2.61 18.66
N LEU A 455 5.86 2.40 17.66
CA LEU A 455 5.20 3.51 16.96
C LEU A 455 4.29 4.33 17.88
N SER A 456 4.23 5.64 17.62
CA SER A 456 3.44 6.60 18.40
C SER A 456 1.96 6.27 18.41
N PHE A 457 1.39 6.01 17.22
CA PHE A 457 0.02 5.54 17.10
C PHE A 457 -0.11 4.04 17.37
N VAL A 458 -0.86 3.70 18.43
CA VAL A 458 -1.03 2.32 18.91
C VAL A 458 -1.54 1.36 17.84
N GLN A 459 -2.40 1.84 16.93
CA GLN A 459 -2.97 1.05 15.84
C GLN A 459 -1.93 0.57 14.83
N ARG A 460 -0.80 1.26 14.71
CA ARG A 460 0.31 0.88 13.81
C ARG A 460 1.32 -0.06 14.45
N ARG A 461 1.35 -0.21 15.78
CA ARG A 461 2.33 -1.07 16.47
C ARG A 461 2.36 -2.53 15.98
N PRO A 462 1.26 -3.16 15.53
CA PRO A 462 1.33 -4.47 14.89
C PRO A 462 2.18 -4.50 13.62
N GLU A 463 2.29 -3.40 12.86
CA GLU A 463 3.16 -3.29 11.67
C GLU A 463 4.62 -3.55 12.04
N ALA A 464 5.10 -2.98 13.14
CA ALA A 464 6.46 -3.21 13.65
C ALA A 464 6.73 -4.68 13.99
N LYS A 465 5.71 -5.42 14.46
CA LYS A 465 5.83 -6.85 14.72
C LYS A 465 5.94 -7.67 13.43
N VAL A 466 5.21 -7.26 12.39
CA VAL A 466 5.31 -7.88 11.05
C VAL A 466 6.69 -7.62 10.46
N MET A 467 7.15 -6.37 10.47
CA MET A 467 8.47 -6.01 9.96
C MET A 467 9.61 -6.69 10.72
N ARG A 468 9.50 -6.81 12.06
CA ARG A 468 10.43 -7.60 12.87
C ARG A 468 10.54 -9.05 12.37
N PHE A 469 9.41 -9.73 12.14
CA PHE A 469 9.39 -11.10 11.63
C PHE A 469 9.97 -11.18 10.20
N VAL A 470 9.68 -10.19 9.35
CA VAL A 470 10.27 -10.06 8.01
C VAL A 470 11.79 -9.96 8.07
N PHE A 471 12.34 -9.13 8.95
CA PHE A 471 13.80 -8.96 9.06
C PHE A 471 14.50 -10.18 9.65
N GLU A 472 13.88 -10.86 10.62
CA GLU A 472 14.39 -12.16 11.12
C GLU A 472 14.46 -13.20 10.00
N LYS A 473 13.44 -13.25 9.14
CA LYS A 473 13.40 -14.16 8.00
C LYS A 473 14.46 -13.83 6.94
N LEU A 474 14.77 -12.55 6.77
CA LEU A 474 15.90 -12.08 5.96
C LEU A 474 17.27 -12.29 6.62
N GLY A 475 17.32 -12.75 7.88
CA GLY A 475 18.57 -12.91 8.63
C GLY A 475 19.24 -11.58 9.01
N LEU A 476 18.49 -10.47 9.01
CA LEU A 476 19.03 -9.15 9.36
C LEU A 476 19.13 -9.00 10.88
N PRO A 477 20.24 -8.48 11.42
CA PRO A 477 20.44 -8.37 12.85
C PRO A 477 19.51 -7.30 13.45
N ILE A 478 18.66 -7.71 14.40
CA ILE A 478 17.92 -6.78 15.25
C ILE A 478 18.84 -6.36 16.40
N VAL A 479 19.23 -5.08 16.42
CA VAL A 479 20.10 -4.48 17.43
C VAL A 479 19.34 -4.31 18.74
N THR A 480 18.14 -3.74 18.67
CA THR A 480 17.26 -3.54 19.82
C THR A 480 15.82 -3.26 19.37
N GLU A 481 14.91 -3.28 20.33
CA GLU A 481 13.51 -2.90 20.17
C GLU A 481 13.19 -1.80 21.19
N LEU A 482 12.49 -0.75 20.74
CA LEU A 482 12.11 0.33 21.65
C LEU A 482 11.05 -0.13 22.65
N THR A 483 11.33 0.14 23.93
CA THR A 483 10.42 -0.14 25.04
C THR A 483 10.18 1.10 25.93
N LYS A 484 11.08 2.09 25.89
CA LYS A 484 11.07 3.28 26.75
C LYS A 484 10.68 4.55 26.00
N GLY A 485 9.61 4.53 25.22
CA GLY A 485 9.17 5.69 24.44
C GLY A 485 8.66 5.28 23.08
N THR A 486 8.44 6.25 22.19
CA THR A 486 7.97 6.01 20.83
C THR A 486 8.94 6.58 19.81
N MET A 487 9.00 5.98 18.64
CA MET A 487 9.79 6.45 17.49
C MET A 487 9.09 5.99 16.24
N ASP A 488 9.15 6.83 15.21
CA ASP A 488 8.83 6.46 13.84
C ASP A 488 10.09 6.64 12.99
N GLY A 489 10.37 5.71 12.09
CA GLY A 489 11.60 5.70 11.29
C GLY A 489 11.79 6.88 10.33
N GLY A 490 10.72 7.60 9.96
CA GLY A 490 10.81 8.86 9.21
C GLY A 490 11.61 9.98 9.93
N ASP A 491 11.83 9.85 11.24
CA ASP A 491 12.66 10.78 12.01
C ASP A 491 14.16 10.50 11.92
N TYR A 492 14.59 9.35 11.38
CA TYR A 492 15.99 8.95 11.35
C TYR A 492 16.61 9.14 9.98
N VAL A 493 17.69 9.92 9.93
CA VAL A 493 18.44 10.21 8.69
C VAL A 493 19.94 9.93 8.92
N PRO A 494 20.48 8.83 8.38
CA PRO A 494 21.90 8.51 8.46
C PRO A 494 22.75 9.41 7.55
N ALA A 495 23.82 10.01 8.10
CA ALA A 495 24.68 10.99 7.44
C ALA A 495 26.18 10.70 7.70
N GLY A 496 26.57 9.43 7.60
CA GLY A 496 27.93 8.95 7.87
C GLY A 496 28.22 8.87 9.36
N ASP A 497 29.30 9.50 9.81
CA ASP A 497 29.66 9.58 11.24
C ASP A 497 28.69 10.40 12.09
N LEU A 498 27.82 11.18 11.44
CA LEU A 498 26.71 11.88 12.04
C LEU A 498 25.40 11.17 11.68
N VAL A 499 24.46 11.11 12.63
CA VAL A 499 23.06 10.78 12.33
C VAL A 499 22.17 11.91 12.81
N PHE A 500 21.12 12.22 12.05
CA PHE A 500 20.04 13.09 12.51
C PHE A 500 18.90 12.23 13.05
N LEU A 501 18.33 12.64 14.17
CA LEU A 501 17.16 12.01 14.77
C LEU A 501 16.15 13.09 15.16
N GLY A 502 15.01 13.11 14.50
CA GLY A 502 13.88 13.94 14.89
C GLY A 502 13.37 13.59 16.30
N GLN A 503 13.02 14.60 17.08
CA GLN A 503 12.32 14.45 18.35
C GLN A 503 11.14 15.42 18.37
N GLY A 504 9.92 14.90 18.46
CA GLY A 504 8.69 15.68 18.32
C GLY A 504 7.44 14.84 18.55
N LEU A 505 6.45 14.98 17.66
CA LEU A 505 5.15 14.29 17.75
C LEU A 505 5.26 12.76 17.78
N ARG A 506 6.20 12.19 17.02
CA ARG A 506 6.29 10.75 16.76
C ARG A 506 7.41 10.10 17.55
N THR A 507 8.58 10.73 17.54
CA THR A 507 9.75 10.29 18.31
C THR A 507 9.89 11.05 19.63
N SER A 508 9.83 10.32 20.73
CA SER A 508 9.85 10.87 22.09
C SER A 508 11.26 10.92 22.69
N ALA A 509 11.47 11.82 23.66
CA ALA A 509 12.74 11.93 24.38
C ALA A 509 13.15 10.62 25.09
N GLY A 510 12.18 9.80 25.49
CA GLY A 510 12.44 8.48 26.08
C GLY A 510 13.07 7.51 25.06
N ALA A 511 12.57 7.50 23.82
CA ALA A 511 13.16 6.68 22.76
C ALA A 511 14.58 7.17 22.43
N VAL A 512 14.78 8.48 22.29
CA VAL A 512 16.12 9.08 22.09
C VAL A 512 17.07 8.61 23.20
N LYS A 513 16.64 8.70 24.47
CA LYS A 513 17.44 8.26 25.62
C LYS A 513 17.79 6.78 25.55
N GLN A 514 16.84 5.89 25.23
CA GLN A 514 17.10 4.46 25.07
C GLN A 514 18.14 4.19 23.98
N LEU A 515 18.00 4.82 22.81
CA LEU A 515 18.90 4.61 21.67
C LEU A 515 20.34 5.04 21.96
N LEU A 516 20.51 6.15 22.71
CA LEU A 516 21.81 6.60 23.20
C LEU A 516 22.37 5.67 24.29
N GLU A 517 21.51 5.18 25.20
CA GLU A 517 21.88 4.26 26.27
C GLU A 517 22.34 2.89 25.77
N GLU A 518 21.71 2.38 24.72
CA GLU A 518 21.97 1.06 24.13
C GLU A 518 22.94 1.13 22.94
N ASP A 519 23.41 2.33 22.61
CA ASP A 519 24.32 2.57 21.51
C ASP A 519 23.82 2.01 20.17
N ALA A 520 22.57 2.32 19.84
CA ALA A 520 21.85 1.66 18.75
C ALA A 520 22.33 2.10 17.34
N PHE A 521 22.92 3.30 17.21
CA PHE A 521 23.22 3.89 15.90
C PHE A 521 24.53 3.42 15.26
N GLY A 522 25.58 3.20 16.06
CA GLY A 522 26.94 3.00 15.56
C GLY A 522 27.70 4.26 15.16
N ALA A 523 27.02 5.40 15.06
CA ALA A 523 27.62 6.68 14.69
C ALA A 523 28.52 7.28 15.79
N THR A 524 29.38 8.23 15.38
CA THR A 524 30.24 9.00 16.29
C THR A 524 29.47 10.16 16.92
N GLU A 525 28.53 10.74 16.19
CA GLU A 525 27.70 11.86 16.65
C GLU A 525 26.22 11.66 16.31
N VAL A 526 25.35 12.14 17.20
CA VAL A 526 23.89 12.11 17.05
C VAL A 526 23.38 13.54 17.21
N ALA A 527 22.83 14.12 16.14
CA ALA A 527 22.12 15.39 16.17
C ALA A 527 20.64 15.13 16.41
N VAL A 528 20.17 15.38 17.63
CA VAL A 528 18.75 15.27 17.98
C VAL A 528 18.06 16.57 17.56
N VAL A 529 17.30 16.52 16.48
CA VAL A 529 16.58 17.67 15.88
C VAL A 529 15.20 17.79 16.52
N LYS A 530 15.01 18.79 17.37
CA LYS A 530 13.82 18.94 18.21
C LYS A 530 12.77 19.84 17.55
N ASP A 531 11.56 19.30 17.41
CA ASP A 531 10.32 20.05 17.17
C ASP A 531 9.58 20.29 18.49
N ALA A 532 9.85 21.44 19.11
CA ALA A 532 9.20 21.83 20.36
C ALA A 532 8.01 22.77 20.17
N VAL A 533 7.76 23.27 18.96
CA VAL A 533 6.85 24.41 18.71
C VAL A 533 5.78 24.10 17.68
N ASP A 534 6.16 23.54 16.53
CA ASP A 534 5.26 23.39 15.38
C ASP A 534 4.29 22.21 15.58
N GLN A 535 4.84 21.04 15.94
CA GLN A 535 4.09 19.83 16.27
C GLN A 535 2.89 19.58 15.35
N SER A 536 3.13 19.73 14.04
CA SER A 536 2.12 19.61 13.00
C SER A 536 2.14 18.23 12.38
N MET A 537 0.97 17.66 12.12
CA MET A 537 0.84 16.37 11.44
C MET A 537 1.35 16.42 10.00
N ASP A 538 1.28 17.57 9.31
CA ASP A 538 1.81 17.73 7.94
C ASP A 538 3.34 17.70 7.90
N ARG A 539 3.97 17.85 9.08
CA ARG A 539 5.42 17.88 9.29
C ARG A 539 5.81 16.94 10.42
N MET A 540 5.12 15.80 10.49
CA MET A 540 5.16 14.86 11.62
C MET A 540 6.53 14.22 11.85
N HIS A 541 7.34 14.11 10.80
CA HIS A 541 8.67 13.48 10.83
C HIS A 541 9.74 14.39 10.22
N LEU A 542 11.00 14.16 10.56
CA LEU A 542 12.13 14.89 10.00
C LEU A 542 12.21 14.79 8.47
N ASP A 543 11.99 13.61 7.88
CA ASP A 543 12.05 13.39 6.42
C ASP A 543 10.96 14.14 5.62
N THR A 544 9.94 14.67 6.29
CA THR A 544 8.91 15.51 5.68
C THR A 544 9.32 16.98 5.58
N VAL A 545 10.42 17.38 6.25
CA VAL A 545 10.91 18.77 6.25
C VAL A 545 12.40 18.90 5.95
N PHE A 546 13.16 17.81 5.99
CA PHE A 546 14.61 17.78 5.75
C PHE A 546 15.02 16.38 5.25
N ASN A 547 15.74 16.31 4.13
CA ASN A 547 16.28 15.05 3.63
C ASN A 547 17.59 15.25 2.85
N LEU A 548 18.43 14.22 2.78
CA LEU A 548 19.77 14.27 2.18
C LEU A 548 19.76 13.84 0.71
N VAL A 549 20.34 14.67 -0.15
CA VAL A 549 20.56 14.40 -1.58
C VAL A 549 22.03 14.15 -1.93
N GLY A 550 22.93 14.39 -0.98
CA GLY A 550 24.38 14.24 -1.14
C GLY A 550 25.10 14.17 0.21
N GLU A 551 26.42 14.09 0.20
CA GLU A 551 27.26 14.02 1.42
C GLU A 551 27.07 15.24 2.35
N LYS A 552 27.03 16.42 1.75
CA LYS A 552 26.78 17.71 2.43
C LYS A 552 25.72 18.52 1.70
N LYS A 553 24.79 17.83 1.04
CA LYS A 553 23.70 18.47 0.29
C LYS A 553 22.37 17.96 0.81
N ALA A 554 21.47 18.88 1.11
CA ALA A 554 20.15 18.59 1.64
C ALA A 554 19.06 19.40 0.94
N VAL A 555 17.83 18.90 1.01
CA VAL A 555 16.63 19.66 0.68
C VAL A 555 15.87 19.86 1.98
N ALA A 556 15.45 21.09 2.26
CA ALA A 556 14.73 21.41 3.49
C ALA A 556 13.61 22.43 3.27
N LEU A 557 12.59 22.37 4.10
CA LEU A 557 11.53 23.37 4.16
C LEU A 557 12.11 24.72 4.59
N GLN A 558 11.88 25.77 3.78
CA GLN A 558 12.39 27.12 4.05
C GLN A 558 11.96 27.65 5.42
N ASP A 559 10.72 27.35 5.82
CA ASP A 559 10.13 27.83 7.07
C ASP A 559 10.92 27.43 8.31
N LEU A 560 11.68 26.32 8.26
CA LEU A 560 12.55 25.92 9.36
C LEU A 560 13.56 27.01 9.74
N PHE A 561 13.92 27.86 8.78
CA PHE A 561 14.93 28.91 8.92
C PHE A 561 14.30 30.30 9.03
N THR A 562 13.16 30.52 8.37
CA THR A 562 12.54 31.85 8.26
C THR A 562 11.40 32.09 9.23
N ASP A 563 10.70 31.04 9.68
CA ASP A 563 9.53 31.16 10.56
C ASP A 563 9.84 30.69 11.99
N PRO A 564 9.87 31.59 12.98
CA PRO A 564 10.06 31.24 14.39
C PRO A 564 9.12 30.15 14.91
N ALA A 565 7.89 30.05 14.38
CA ALA A 565 6.92 29.03 14.79
C ALA A 565 7.25 27.63 14.27
N ARG A 566 8.13 27.52 13.25
CA ARG A 566 8.54 26.25 12.63
C ARG A 566 10.01 25.93 12.82
N ARG A 567 10.75 26.75 13.58
CA ARG A 567 12.16 26.51 13.89
C ARG A 567 12.37 25.17 14.59
N ARG A 568 13.55 24.61 14.37
CA ARG A 568 14.04 23.39 15.03
C ARG A 568 15.34 23.71 15.75
N THR A 569 15.60 22.99 16.83
CA THR A 569 16.87 23.08 17.54
C THR A 569 17.57 21.73 17.59
N VAL A 570 18.89 21.73 17.82
CA VAL A 570 19.73 20.55 17.85
C VAL A 570 20.37 20.41 19.21
N ASP A 571 20.17 19.25 19.83
CA ASP A 571 21.06 18.76 20.86
C ASP A 571 22.07 17.82 20.20
N LEU A 572 23.35 18.17 20.27
CA LEU A 572 24.42 17.35 19.71
C LEU A 572 24.99 16.43 20.78
N TYR A 573 24.99 15.14 20.50
CA TYR A 573 25.62 14.12 21.32
C TYR A 573 26.83 13.56 20.59
N ARG A 574 27.93 13.35 21.32
CA ARG A 574 29.14 12.70 20.81
C ARG A 574 29.40 11.43 21.62
N ARG A 575 29.77 10.36 20.92
CA ARG A 575 30.16 9.10 21.55
C ARG A 575 31.28 9.35 22.57
N ALA A 576 31.08 8.87 23.78
CA ALA A 576 32.04 8.97 24.85
C ALA A 576 33.28 8.12 24.55
N PRO A 577 34.51 8.59 24.86
CA PRO A 577 35.72 7.79 24.70
C PRO A 577 35.75 6.60 25.67
N THR A 578 35.09 6.72 26.82
CA THR A 578 34.97 5.67 27.85
C THR A 578 33.57 5.65 28.45
N ARG A 579 33.09 4.46 28.86
CA ARG A 579 31.78 4.29 29.49
C ARG A 579 31.79 4.80 30.92
N GLY A 580 30.66 5.33 31.39
CA GLY A 580 30.46 5.70 32.81
C GLY A 580 30.88 7.13 33.17
N LEU A 581 31.07 8.02 32.20
CA LEU A 581 31.21 9.45 32.45
C LEU A 581 29.93 9.98 33.13
N LYS A 582 30.08 10.79 34.19
CA LYS A 582 28.94 11.30 35.00
C LYS A 582 27.89 12.08 34.19
N ASN A 583 28.31 12.70 33.09
CA ASN A 583 27.44 13.51 32.22
C ASN A 583 27.03 12.78 30.93
N ALA A 584 27.31 11.48 30.82
CA ALA A 584 26.92 10.69 29.66
C ALA A 584 25.50 10.13 29.80
N VAL A 585 24.78 10.14 28.69
CA VAL A 585 23.59 9.32 28.47
C VAL A 585 24.06 8.01 27.85
N GLY A 586 24.37 7.04 28.72
CA GLY A 586 24.96 5.76 28.36
C GLY A 586 26.30 5.88 27.61
N HIS A 587 26.26 5.74 26.28
CA HIS A 587 27.45 5.76 25.42
C HIS A 587 27.79 7.13 24.84
N TYR A 588 26.99 8.17 25.11
CA TYR A 588 27.16 9.49 24.51
C TYR A 588 27.15 10.61 25.54
N VAL A 589 27.89 11.69 25.27
CA VAL A 589 27.89 12.94 26.05
C VAL A 589 27.25 14.04 25.22
N LYS A 590 26.34 14.82 25.83
CA LYS A 590 25.78 16.01 25.19
C LYS A 590 26.86 17.09 25.13
N VAL A 591 27.20 17.57 23.93
CA VAL A 591 28.26 18.57 23.68
C VAL A 591 27.73 19.90 23.16
N ALA A 592 26.49 19.95 22.67
CA ALA A 592 25.77 21.19 22.40
C ALA A 592 24.28 20.99 22.70
N GLU A 593 23.60 22.05 23.09
CA GLU A 593 22.18 22.04 23.46
C GLU A 593 21.46 23.22 22.83
N ASN A 594 20.25 22.97 22.31
CA ASN A 594 19.36 23.99 21.75
C ASN A 594 19.98 24.87 20.65
N LYS A 595 20.96 24.35 19.89
CA LYS A 595 21.52 25.10 18.76
C LYS A 595 20.49 25.20 17.64
N GLU A 596 20.35 26.36 16.99
CA GLU A 596 19.42 26.49 15.86
C GLU A 596 19.82 25.52 14.73
N PHE A 597 18.84 24.84 14.10
CA PHE A 597 19.11 23.77 13.14
C PHE A 597 19.75 24.28 11.84
N GLY A 598 19.31 25.42 11.31
CA GLY A 598 19.93 26.08 10.16
C GLY A 598 21.39 26.48 10.43
N GLU A 599 21.67 27.10 11.58
CA GLU A 599 23.03 27.41 12.03
C GLU A 599 23.87 26.13 12.21
N PHE A 600 23.29 25.07 12.76
CA PHE A 600 23.96 23.77 12.85
C PHE A 600 24.34 23.23 11.47
N LEU A 601 23.42 23.22 10.51
CA LEU A 601 23.67 22.77 9.14
C LEU A 601 24.77 23.60 8.47
N LYS A 602 24.71 24.93 8.61
CA LYS A 602 25.71 25.86 8.08
C LYS A 602 27.10 25.60 8.67
N ASP A 603 27.21 25.49 9.99
CA ASP A 603 28.49 25.24 10.68
C ASP A 603 29.09 23.88 10.34
N ARG A 604 28.25 22.92 9.94
CA ARG A 604 28.63 21.59 9.47
C ARG A 604 28.91 21.52 7.97
N GLY A 605 28.82 22.66 7.28
CA GLY A 605 29.12 22.79 5.85
C GLY A 605 28.05 22.20 4.92
N PHE A 606 26.80 22.07 5.36
CA PHE A 606 25.72 21.62 4.48
C PHE A 606 25.25 22.73 3.54
N GLU A 607 25.18 22.41 2.26
CA GLU A 607 24.45 23.17 1.24
C GLU A 607 22.98 22.73 1.26
N VAL A 608 22.07 23.67 1.53
CA VAL A 608 20.65 23.38 1.69
C VAL A 608 19.83 24.05 0.58
N ALA A 609 19.14 23.24 -0.20
CA ALA A 609 18.14 23.70 -1.15
C ALA A 609 16.77 23.85 -0.47
N ALA A 610 16.22 25.05 -0.54
CA ALA A 610 14.98 25.39 0.13
C ALA A 610 13.74 25.10 -0.74
N VAL A 611 12.78 24.38 -0.18
CA VAL A 611 11.43 24.22 -0.75
C VAL A 611 10.42 25.09 0.00
N THR A 612 9.37 25.51 -0.71
CA THR A 612 8.29 26.30 -0.09
C THR A 612 7.37 25.41 0.74
N HIS A 613 6.51 26.04 1.54
CA HIS A 613 5.49 25.35 2.30
C HIS A 613 4.54 24.55 1.40
N GLU A 614 4.10 25.13 0.26
CA GLU A 614 3.18 24.48 -0.67
C GLU A 614 3.80 23.24 -1.33
N GLU A 615 5.08 23.32 -1.68
CA GLU A 615 5.81 22.18 -2.24
C GLU A 615 6.04 21.09 -1.20
N GLN A 616 6.27 21.47 0.07
CA GLN A 616 6.38 20.53 1.18
C GLN A 616 5.07 19.76 1.41
N LEU A 617 3.92 20.44 1.37
CA LEU A 617 2.60 19.79 1.43
C LEU A 617 2.37 18.81 0.26
N GLN A 618 3.13 18.95 -0.83
CA GLN A 618 3.15 18.05 -1.98
C GLN A 618 4.34 17.08 -1.95
N TYR A 619 4.96 16.89 -0.78
CA TYR A 619 6.02 15.93 -0.50
C TYR A 619 7.35 16.18 -1.24
N ALA A 620 7.69 17.43 -1.55
CA ALA A 620 8.95 17.77 -2.23
C ALA A 620 10.23 17.36 -1.46
N THR A 621 10.17 17.23 -0.14
CA THR A 621 11.25 16.75 0.74
C THR A 621 11.29 15.22 0.88
N ASN A 622 10.17 14.53 0.59
CA ASN A 622 10.01 13.10 0.82
C ASN A 622 10.34 12.27 -0.46
N PHE A 623 11.52 12.52 -1.02
CA PHE A 623 12.10 11.72 -2.10
C PHE A 623 12.96 10.59 -1.55
N LEU A 624 13.19 9.55 -2.35
CA LEU A 624 14.23 8.56 -2.06
C LEU A 624 15.52 8.95 -2.78
N ASN A 625 16.61 9.07 -2.03
CA ASN A 625 17.95 9.09 -2.58
C ASN A 625 18.41 7.64 -2.84
N VAL A 626 18.58 7.28 -4.11
CA VAL A 626 19.05 5.92 -4.49
C VAL A 626 20.57 5.80 -4.49
N GLY A 627 21.26 6.92 -4.27
CA GLY A 627 22.70 7.02 -4.10
C GLY A 627 23.37 7.83 -5.21
N ASP A 628 24.55 8.35 -4.91
CA ASP A 628 25.41 9.10 -5.84
C ASP A 628 24.69 10.25 -6.57
N GLY A 629 23.86 11.00 -5.85
CA GLY A 629 23.13 12.14 -6.40
C GLY A 629 21.96 11.75 -7.31
N HIS A 630 21.60 10.47 -7.39
CA HIS A 630 20.39 10.00 -8.06
C HIS A 630 19.21 9.98 -7.09
N ILE A 631 18.12 10.65 -7.45
CA ILE A 631 16.93 10.77 -6.61
C ILE A 631 15.65 10.38 -7.37
N ILE A 632 14.73 9.74 -6.66
CA ILE A 632 13.37 9.47 -7.13
C ILE A 632 12.40 10.30 -6.30
N THR A 633 11.67 11.21 -6.94
CA THR A 633 10.82 12.20 -6.27
C THR A 633 9.34 12.05 -6.64
N PRO A 634 8.42 12.22 -5.68
CA PRO A 634 6.98 12.24 -5.92
C PRO A 634 6.48 13.61 -6.43
N PHE A 635 7.34 14.63 -6.47
CA PHE A 635 6.96 16.01 -6.80
C PHE A 635 7.56 16.47 -8.14
N GLY A 636 6.69 16.83 -9.08
CA GLY A 636 7.06 17.17 -10.47
C GLY A 636 7.15 18.67 -10.77
N GLY A 637 7.23 19.54 -9.76
CA GLY A 637 7.22 21.00 -9.94
C GLY A 637 8.46 21.50 -10.70
N GLY A 638 8.26 22.32 -11.75
CA GLY A 638 9.35 22.76 -12.63
C GLY A 638 10.48 23.52 -11.92
N ARG A 639 10.14 24.42 -10.99
CA ARG A 639 11.11 25.16 -10.16
C ARG A 639 11.96 24.21 -9.31
N TYR A 640 11.30 23.27 -8.63
CA TYR A 640 11.92 22.25 -7.79
C TYR A 640 12.85 21.32 -8.59
N LEU A 641 12.37 20.79 -9.73
CA LEU A 641 13.18 19.92 -10.58
C LEU A 641 14.41 20.65 -11.15
N LYS A 642 14.27 21.94 -11.50
CA LYS A 642 15.40 22.77 -11.93
C LYS A 642 16.41 22.95 -10.79
N MET A 643 15.94 23.32 -9.60
CA MET A 643 16.77 23.50 -8.41
C MET A 643 17.63 22.25 -8.12
N LEU A 644 17.02 21.06 -8.15
CA LEU A 644 17.75 19.81 -7.92
C LEU A 644 18.80 19.53 -9.01
N ARG A 645 18.49 19.79 -10.28
CA ARG A 645 19.45 19.62 -11.39
C ARG A 645 20.59 20.62 -11.30
N ASP A 646 20.32 21.85 -10.91
CA ASP A 646 21.34 22.88 -10.70
C ASP A 646 22.31 22.48 -9.57
N MET A 647 21.86 21.68 -8.59
CA MET A 647 22.73 21.07 -7.57
C MET A 647 23.58 19.89 -8.08
N GLY A 648 23.44 19.51 -9.35
CA GLY A 648 24.13 18.38 -9.97
C GLY A 648 23.47 17.02 -9.74
N LEU A 649 22.18 16.98 -9.41
CA LEU A 649 21.45 15.73 -9.14
C LEU A 649 20.81 15.16 -10.40
N THR A 650 20.78 13.84 -10.49
CA THR A 650 19.97 13.11 -11.47
C THR A 650 18.60 12.82 -10.88
N VAL A 651 17.55 13.41 -11.45
CA VAL A 651 16.21 13.40 -10.86
C VAL A 651 15.23 12.61 -11.71
N ARG A 652 14.58 11.60 -11.11
CA ARG A 652 13.46 10.87 -11.71
C ARG A 652 12.16 11.20 -10.97
N TYR A 653 11.23 11.84 -11.66
CA TYR A 653 9.87 12.04 -11.16
C TYR A 653 9.03 10.78 -11.38
N VAL A 654 8.31 10.34 -10.34
CA VAL A 654 7.33 9.24 -10.42
C VAL A 654 6.01 9.72 -9.82
N PRO A 655 4.92 9.79 -10.60
CA PRO A 655 3.60 10.16 -10.08
C PRO A 655 3.07 9.15 -9.06
N MET A 656 2.57 9.65 -7.92
CA MET A 656 2.17 8.83 -6.76
C MET A 656 0.87 9.30 -6.10
N ASN A 657 0.02 10.04 -6.81
CA ASN A 657 -1.10 10.78 -6.22
C ASN A 657 -2.06 9.93 -5.37
N SER A 658 -2.29 8.66 -5.74
CA SER A 658 -3.17 7.75 -4.98
C SER A 658 -2.48 7.13 -3.77
N LEU A 659 -1.15 7.13 -3.74
CA LEU A 659 -0.37 6.70 -2.58
C LEU A 659 -0.22 7.85 -1.57
N THR A 660 -0.10 9.09 -2.05
CA THR A 660 0.07 10.27 -1.19
C THR A 660 -1.15 10.61 -0.35
N ASP A 661 -2.34 10.14 -0.75
CA ASP A 661 -3.57 10.24 0.05
C ASP A 661 -3.50 9.43 1.36
N GLY A 662 -2.54 8.51 1.49
CA GLY A 662 -2.24 7.83 2.75
C GLY A 662 -1.34 8.59 3.71
N TYR A 663 -1.02 9.84 3.39
CA TYR A 663 -0.21 10.73 4.23
C TYR A 663 1.30 10.41 4.26
N GLY A 664 1.87 10.03 3.11
CA GLY A 664 3.30 9.80 2.92
C GLY A 664 3.67 9.64 1.44
N ALA A 665 4.96 9.59 1.10
CA ALA A 665 5.40 9.49 -0.30
C ALA A 665 6.60 8.54 -0.50
N ALA A 666 7.50 8.87 -1.43
CA ALA A 666 8.51 7.94 -1.94
C ALA A 666 9.47 7.44 -0.83
N HIS A 667 9.91 8.32 0.07
CA HIS A 667 10.77 7.92 1.18
C HIS A 667 10.00 7.07 2.20
N CYS A 668 8.79 7.50 2.56
CA CYS A 668 7.92 6.79 3.51
C CYS A 668 7.61 5.35 3.08
N MET A 669 7.49 5.09 1.78
CA MET A 669 7.16 3.76 1.23
C MET A 669 8.35 2.79 1.16
N THR A 670 9.54 3.21 1.58
CA THR A 670 10.75 2.40 1.40
C THR A 670 11.50 2.23 2.70
N GLN A 671 11.92 1.00 2.98
CA GLN A 671 13.00 0.72 3.91
C GLN A 671 14.22 0.21 3.14
N VAL A 672 15.21 1.06 2.94
CA VAL A 672 16.51 0.60 2.43
C VAL A 672 17.22 -0.13 3.56
N VAL A 673 17.52 -1.41 3.37
CA VAL A 673 18.16 -2.28 4.37
C VAL A 673 19.64 -2.51 4.07
N LEU A 674 20.07 -2.20 2.85
CA LEU A 674 21.47 -2.25 2.44
C LEU A 674 21.79 -1.07 1.53
N ARG A 675 22.76 -0.27 1.95
CA ARG A 675 23.45 0.70 1.11
C ARG A 675 24.93 0.34 1.05
N GLU A 676 25.54 0.46 -0.13
CA GLU A 676 26.98 0.31 -0.32
C GLU A 676 27.68 1.67 -0.34
N PRO A 677 28.84 1.81 0.32
CA PRO A 677 29.61 3.04 0.28
C PRO A 677 29.91 3.45 -1.16
N ARG A 678 29.76 4.74 -1.45
CA ARG A 678 30.23 5.31 -2.72
C ARG A 678 31.76 5.22 -2.77
N THR A 679 32.32 4.93 -3.94
CA THR A 679 33.75 5.11 -4.15
C THR A 679 34.10 6.61 -4.08
N PRO A 680 35.23 7.02 -3.46
CA PRO A 680 35.64 8.43 -3.38
C PRO A 680 35.67 9.15 -4.75
N ASP A 681 35.87 8.38 -5.82
CA ASP A 681 36.07 8.90 -7.19
C ASP A 681 34.81 8.80 -8.08
N GLY A 682 33.67 8.35 -7.56
CA GLY A 682 32.40 8.28 -8.31
C GLY A 682 32.37 7.28 -9.48
N THR A 683 33.21 6.24 -9.48
CA THR A 683 33.35 5.29 -10.62
C THR A 683 32.55 4.00 -10.47
N ASN A 684 31.47 3.98 -9.67
CA ASN A 684 30.68 2.75 -9.45
C ASN A 684 29.65 2.49 -10.53
#